data_AF-A0A8H8C9W1-F1
#
_entry.id   AF-A0A8H8C9W1-F1
#
_cell.length_a   1.000
_cell.length_b   1.000
_cell.length_c   1.000
_cell.angle_alpha   90.00
_cell.angle_beta   90.00
_cell.angle_gamma   90.00
#
_symmetry.space_group_name_H-M   'P 1'
#
loop_
_entity.id
_entity.type
_entity.pdbx_description
1 polymer ?
#
loop_
_entity_poly.entity_id
_entity_poly.type
_entity_poly.pdbx_seq_one_letter_code
_entity_poly.pdbx_strand_id
1 'polypeptide(L)'
;MAKIYSNAHRVIVWLGNETEEIKGALEDIRLAANEESTKDSNKETNKQAILKLLEQQWFRRIWVLQEVAAARHVVMMCGPTQIDGYAFCLGLKSLSLSYTASPNLQTIPSVVYLIERAGLRSKHTSPLPERFSLNIRCLVELIDMFHAREATDVRDKVYALLGMSSDDPIEADYKVSWKELFQKLVKFILGNYISVEIPDDSDDSQRAVIKSKGCVLGQVSLVESDDRQNVIITFTSKNAGWCLGDEMKWTLQASAKSIQERDIVCFLQGASKPTIIRLYKDHFAIIVIAVTPLKESESPKQLELLKSITHFPRDFLLVWNWEQLLEESQDREESKNWMSFDQATKTWNVALILGDLEEYETAEKRLREAIKGYEIAFGQKQSILKSQYGLTPLSWAAGNGYIDVVNLLLAKYSIDPDLKDHQYGRTPLSWAAGDGNEAIVKLLLETGKVEFDSKDNYNQTPLSWAAKKGHEAIVKLLLETGKVEVDSKDDYSQTPLSWAAEKGHEDIIKLLLETGKVEVDSKDNGSRTSLWWATENGHKAIVKLLLETGKVEVNSEDNGGQTPLSRAAQKGHEGVIKLLLEISKVKVDSKDDYNQTPLSWAAEKGHEGVVKLLLETSKVEVDSKDNRSRTSLSWAAENGHEAIVKLLLETSKVEVDSKDNYNQTPLSLT
;
A
#
# COMPACT_ATOMS: atom_id res chain seq x y z
N MET A 1 -15.83 26.80 32.40
CA MET A 1 -15.35 27.65 33.53
C MET A 1 -14.18 28.55 33.10
N ALA A 2 -13.44 28.22 32.03
CA ALA A 2 -12.42 29.08 31.40
C ALA A 2 -12.83 30.56 31.14
N LYS A 3 -14.06 30.85 30.70
CA LYS A 3 -14.57 32.23 30.50
C LYS A 3 -14.79 33.01 31.81
N ILE A 4 -15.09 32.31 32.91
CA ILE A 4 -15.19 32.93 34.25
C ILE A 4 -13.79 33.33 34.70
N TYR A 5 -12.82 32.44 34.52
CA TYR A 5 -11.43 32.69 34.87
C TYR A 5 -10.75 33.73 33.95
N SER A 6 -11.05 33.78 32.66
CA SER A 6 -10.52 34.82 31.74
C SER A 6 -10.93 36.23 32.13
N ASN A 7 -12.07 36.36 32.81
CA ASN A 7 -12.57 37.62 33.37
C ASN A 7 -12.11 37.86 34.83
N ALA A 8 -11.53 36.86 35.49
CA ALA A 8 -11.03 36.96 36.85
C ALA A 8 -9.69 37.71 36.87
N HIS A 9 -9.58 38.70 37.77
CA HIS A 9 -8.35 39.49 37.95
C HIS A 9 -7.27 38.68 38.69
N ARG A 10 -7.68 37.73 39.54
CA ARG A 10 -6.80 36.85 40.30
C ARG A 10 -7.56 35.55 40.59
N VAL A 11 -6.92 34.41 40.38
CA VAL A 11 -7.40 33.10 40.81
C VAL A 11 -6.45 32.55 41.85
N ILE A 12 -7.00 32.15 42.99
CA ILE A 12 -6.24 31.53 44.08
C ILE A 12 -6.48 30.04 43.99
N VAL A 13 -5.39 29.30 43.85
CA VAL A 13 -5.43 27.85 43.86
C VAL A 13 -4.93 27.36 45.21
N TRP A 14 -5.85 26.82 45.98
CA TRP A 14 -5.58 26.37 47.34
C TRP A 14 -5.12 24.91 47.35
N LEU A 15 -3.87 24.72 47.76
CA LEU A 15 -3.15 23.44 47.84
C LEU A 15 -3.37 22.73 49.19
N GLY A 16 -4.24 23.28 50.06
CA GLY A 16 -4.49 22.76 51.40
C GLY A 16 -3.59 23.35 52.49
N ASN A 17 -3.77 22.86 53.70
CA ASN A 17 -2.97 23.26 54.86
C ASN A 17 -1.58 22.60 54.81
N GLU A 18 -0.56 23.33 55.23
CA GLU A 18 0.80 22.80 55.36
C GLU A 18 0.83 21.71 56.45
N THR A 19 1.12 20.47 56.06
CA THR A 19 1.38 19.36 56.97
C THR A 19 2.88 19.24 57.24
N GLU A 20 3.29 18.59 58.32
CA GLU A 20 4.73 18.39 58.62
C GLU A 20 5.48 17.64 57.49
N GLU A 21 4.78 16.90 56.63
CA GLU A 21 5.37 16.17 55.52
C GLU A 21 5.64 17.00 54.25
N ILE A 22 4.92 18.11 54.07
CA ILE A 22 5.04 19.01 52.91
C ILE A 22 5.60 20.39 53.30
N LYS A 23 6.01 20.53 54.56
CA LYS A 23 6.46 21.79 55.16
C LYS A 23 7.66 22.36 54.41
N GLY A 24 7.54 23.62 53.99
CA GLY A 24 8.56 24.29 53.20
C GLY A 24 8.63 23.90 51.73
N ALA A 25 7.85 22.90 51.26
CA ALA A 25 7.91 22.44 49.87
C ALA A 25 7.55 23.56 48.86
N LEU A 26 6.53 24.36 49.15
CA LEU A 26 6.14 25.48 48.26
C LEU A 26 7.18 26.61 48.25
N GLU A 27 7.89 26.80 49.36
CA GLU A 27 8.96 27.80 49.48
C GLU A 27 10.24 27.33 48.77
N ASP A 28 10.55 26.04 48.84
CA ASP A 28 11.68 25.45 48.11
C ASP A 28 11.46 25.50 46.58
N ILE A 29 10.22 25.31 46.11
CA ILE A 29 9.86 25.55 44.69
C ILE A 29 10.06 27.04 44.34
N ARG A 30 9.68 27.96 45.24
CA ARG A 30 9.86 29.40 45.03
C ARG A 30 11.33 29.80 44.93
N LEU A 31 12.19 29.20 45.76
CA LEU A 31 13.63 29.43 45.74
C LEU A 31 14.24 28.92 44.44
N ALA A 32 13.89 27.69 44.02
CA ALA A 32 14.38 27.10 42.77
C ALA A 32 13.97 27.91 41.52
N ALA A 33 12.86 28.65 41.58
CA ALA A 33 12.43 29.54 40.51
C ALA A 33 13.30 30.80 40.37
N ASN A 34 13.91 31.27 41.45
CA ASN A 34 14.67 32.53 41.49
C ASN A 34 16.19 32.33 41.28
N GLU A 35 16.68 31.09 41.32
CA GLU A 35 18.10 30.74 41.26
C GLU A 35 18.79 30.98 39.90
N GLU A 36 18.07 31.44 38.87
CA GLU A 36 18.71 32.03 37.69
C GLU A 36 19.38 33.40 37.99
N SER A 37 19.16 34.01 39.16
CA SER A 37 19.70 35.35 39.47
C SER A 37 20.64 35.47 40.68
N THR A 38 20.74 34.49 41.59
CA THR A 38 21.63 34.62 42.76
C THR A 38 22.20 33.27 43.22
N LYS A 39 23.48 33.05 42.93
CA LYS A 39 24.35 32.09 43.62
C LYS A 39 24.55 32.56 45.08
N ASP A 40 23.61 32.28 45.97
CA ASP A 40 23.84 32.26 47.43
C ASP A 40 22.56 31.83 48.16
N SER A 41 22.28 30.53 48.20
CA SER A 41 21.59 29.95 49.37
C SER A 41 21.93 28.46 49.50
N ASN A 42 22.73 28.11 50.51
CA ASN A 42 23.04 26.73 50.93
C ASN A 42 21.84 26.12 51.67
N LYS A 43 20.66 26.06 51.04
CA LYS A 43 19.50 25.37 51.60
C LYS A 43 19.26 24.10 50.79
N GLU A 44 19.47 22.95 51.42
CA GLU A 44 19.26 21.65 50.80
C GLU A 44 17.78 21.49 50.47
N THR A 45 17.43 21.64 49.18
CA THR A 45 16.05 21.57 48.70
C THR A 45 15.45 20.22 49.07
N ASN A 46 14.34 20.21 49.83
CA ASN A 46 13.72 18.96 50.26
C ASN A 46 12.87 18.36 49.12
N LYS A 47 13.54 17.71 48.16
CA LYS A 47 12.91 17.07 46.99
C LYS A 47 11.81 16.08 47.38
N GLN A 48 11.94 15.40 48.53
CA GLN A 48 10.96 14.42 49.00
C GLN A 48 9.66 15.07 49.48
N ALA A 49 9.73 16.23 50.15
CA ALA A 49 8.56 17.01 50.53
C ALA A 49 7.84 17.61 49.31
N ILE A 50 8.60 18.03 48.29
CA ILE A 50 8.07 18.51 47.01
C ILE A 50 7.33 17.37 46.28
N LEU A 51 7.91 16.18 46.20
CA LEU A 51 7.23 15.03 45.59
C LEU A 51 5.93 14.69 46.33
N LYS A 52 5.94 14.68 47.67
CA LYS A 52 4.71 14.45 48.47
C LYS A 52 3.64 15.52 48.26
N LEU A 53 4.01 16.80 48.14
CA LEU A 53 3.08 17.88 47.80
C LEU A 53 2.41 17.63 46.45
N LEU A 54 3.19 17.19 45.47
CA LEU A 54 2.75 16.88 44.12
C LEU A 54 1.94 15.57 44.01
N GLU A 55 2.10 14.64 44.96
CA GLU A 55 1.33 13.38 45.03
C GLU A 55 -0.09 13.54 45.60
N GLN A 56 -0.39 14.67 46.25
CA GLN A 56 -1.68 14.89 46.93
C GLN A 56 -2.88 14.85 45.97
N GLN A 57 -4.01 14.31 46.45
CA GLN A 57 -5.24 14.13 45.64
C GLN A 57 -5.73 15.43 44.98
N TRP A 58 -5.52 16.59 45.61
CA TRP A 58 -5.90 17.86 45.00
C TRP A 58 -4.97 18.25 43.85
N PHE A 59 -3.67 17.94 43.90
CA PHE A 59 -2.74 18.22 42.78
C PHE A 59 -3.09 17.34 41.58
N ARG A 60 -3.66 16.15 41.82
CA ARG A 60 -4.25 15.31 40.77
C ARG A 60 -5.51 15.91 40.15
N ARG A 61 -6.23 16.79 40.86
CA ARG A 61 -7.45 17.50 40.41
C ARG A 61 -7.20 18.92 39.91
N ILE A 62 -6.08 19.55 40.29
CA ILE A 62 -5.76 20.96 40.01
C ILE A 62 -5.74 21.27 38.52
N TRP A 63 -5.56 20.25 37.69
CA TRP A 63 -5.47 20.25 36.23
C TRP A 63 -6.69 20.73 35.43
N VAL A 64 -7.70 21.25 36.09
CA VAL A 64 -8.54 22.34 35.56
C VAL A 64 -7.69 23.63 35.36
N LEU A 65 -6.40 23.47 35.05
CA LEU A 65 -5.36 24.50 35.02
C LEU A 65 -5.29 25.20 33.68
N GLN A 66 -5.81 24.65 32.56
CA GLN A 66 -6.03 25.50 31.39
C GLN A 66 -7.19 26.47 31.63
N GLU A 67 -8.21 26.05 32.39
CA GLU A 67 -9.27 26.98 32.79
C GLU A 67 -8.73 28.07 33.73
N VAL A 68 -7.87 27.71 34.69
CA VAL A 68 -7.22 28.69 35.58
C VAL A 68 -6.11 29.49 34.88
N ALA A 69 -5.40 28.94 33.88
CA ALA A 69 -4.39 29.65 33.09
C ALA A 69 -5.00 30.70 32.17
N ALA A 70 -6.29 30.59 31.83
CA ALA A 70 -7.02 31.70 31.22
C ALA A 70 -7.09 32.93 32.16
N ALA A 71 -6.91 32.76 33.47
CA ALA A 71 -6.89 33.86 34.42
C ALA A 71 -5.67 34.76 34.26
N ARG A 72 -5.89 36.06 34.47
CA ARG A 72 -4.83 37.07 34.32
C ARG A 72 -3.68 36.91 35.31
N HIS A 73 -3.93 36.30 36.46
CA HIS A 73 -2.95 36.10 37.51
C HIS A 73 -3.36 34.91 38.38
N VAL A 74 -2.48 33.92 38.49
CA VAL A 74 -2.72 32.70 39.27
C VAL A 74 -1.76 32.67 40.45
N VAL A 75 -2.30 32.44 41.64
CA VAL A 75 -1.51 32.32 42.86
C VAL A 75 -1.74 30.95 43.47
N MET A 76 -0.67 30.18 43.62
CA MET A 76 -0.69 28.90 44.33
C MET A 76 -0.47 29.18 45.82
N MET A 77 -1.29 28.59 46.67
CA MET A 77 -1.23 28.79 48.11
C MET A 77 -1.24 27.46 48.86
N CYS A 78 -0.32 27.26 49.79
CA CYS A 78 -0.28 26.11 50.71
C CYS A 78 -0.03 26.65 52.13
N GLY A 79 -0.97 26.42 53.06
CA GLY A 79 -0.91 27.09 54.36
C GLY A 79 -0.85 28.62 54.22
N PRO A 80 0.03 29.33 54.95
CA PRO A 80 0.22 30.77 54.80
C PRO A 80 1.08 31.16 53.59
N THR A 81 1.70 30.19 52.90
CA THR A 81 2.69 30.42 51.85
C THR A 81 2.01 30.62 50.50
N GLN A 82 2.42 31.66 49.78
CA GLN A 82 1.94 31.97 48.44
C GLN A 82 3.09 32.06 47.43
N ILE A 83 2.88 31.48 46.25
CA ILE A 83 3.81 31.56 45.11
C ILE A 83 3.03 31.92 43.85
N ASP A 84 3.63 32.75 43.00
CA ASP A 84 3.09 33.06 41.69
C ASP A 84 3.08 31.80 40.81
N GLY A 85 2.03 31.58 40.02
CA GLY A 85 1.92 30.39 39.18
C GLY A 85 3.08 30.23 38.20
N TYR A 86 3.63 31.32 37.65
CA TYR A 86 4.78 31.28 36.75
C TYR A 86 6.04 30.87 37.50
N ALA A 87 6.28 31.44 38.67
CA ALA A 87 7.39 31.04 39.53
C ALA A 87 7.27 29.57 39.98
N PHE A 88 6.05 29.10 40.24
CA PHE A 88 5.80 27.69 40.55
C PHE A 88 6.22 26.76 39.40
N CYS A 89 5.82 27.07 38.17
CA CYS A 89 6.20 26.28 36.99
C CYS A 89 7.71 26.33 36.71
N LEU A 90 8.32 27.51 36.80
CA LEU A 90 9.76 27.70 36.59
C LEU A 90 10.57 26.93 37.63
N GLY A 91 10.18 27.00 38.91
CA GLY A 91 10.82 26.26 39.99
C GLY A 91 10.78 24.74 39.79
N LEU A 92 9.63 24.19 39.39
CA LEU A 92 9.53 22.76 39.08
C LEU A 92 10.44 22.32 37.93
N LYS A 93 10.65 23.18 36.93
CA LYS A 93 11.54 22.92 35.79
C LYS A 93 13.02 22.94 36.21
N SER A 94 13.42 23.93 37.01
CA SER A 94 14.79 24.06 37.53
C SER A 94 15.19 22.90 38.44
N LEU A 95 14.24 22.34 39.19
CA LEU A 95 14.50 21.27 40.15
C LEU A 95 14.89 19.92 39.53
N SER A 96 14.69 19.75 38.21
CA SER A 96 15.03 18.53 37.44
C SER A 96 14.72 17.24 38.22
N LEU A 97 13.51 17.17 38.77
CA LEU A 97 13.08 16.04 39.61
C LEU A 97 13.09 14.75 38.77
N SER A 98 13.73 13.69 39.27
CA SER A 98 13.71 12.38 38.63
C SER A 98 12.38 11.69 38.94
N TYR A 99 11.54 11.52 37.92
CA TYR A 99 10.20 10.93 38.04
C TYR A 99 10.20 9.40 37.90
N THR A 100 11.38 8.76 37.86
CA THR A 100 11.54 7.33 37.54
C THR A 100 11.12 6.37 38.66
N ALA A 101 10.90 6.86 39.89
CA ALA A 101 10.54 6.04 41.05
C ALA A 101 9.05 6.09 41.47
N SER A 102 8.23 6.96 40.87
CA SER A 102 6.82 7.14 41.24
C SER A 102 5.91 7.16 40.00
N PRO A 103 5.16 6.07 39.72
CA PRO A 103 4.26 5.97 38.54
C PRO A 103 3.22 7.09 38.48
N ASN A 104 2.75 7.53 39.65
CA ASN A 104 1.73 8.58 39.79
C ASN A 104 2.21 9.99 39.40
N LEU A 105 3.52 10.21 39.29
CA LEU A 105 4.12 11.52 39.01
C LEU A 105 4.60 11.66 37.56
N GLN A 106 4.43 10.62 36.73
CA GLN A 106 4.78 10.64 35.32
C GLN A 106 4.03 11.73 34.53
N THR A 107 2.85 12.17 34.98
CA THR A 107 2.04 13.19 34.29
C THR A 107 2.42 14.63 34.66
N ILE A 108 3.33 14.85 35.61
CA ILE A 108 3.63 16.19 36.15
C ILE A 108 4.36 17.13 35.18
N PRO A 109 5.41 16.69 34.47
CA PRO A 109 6.09 17.55 33.50
C PRO A 109 5.14 18.03 32.39
N SER A 110 4.20 17.17 32.01
CA SER A 110 3.10 17.49 31.09
C SER A 110 2.17 18.60 31.63
N VAL A 111 1.97 18.72 32.96
CA VAL A 111 1.23 19.86 33.58
C VAL A 111 2.01 21.11 33.35
N VAL A 112 3.28 21.04 33.71
CA VAL A 112 4.12 22.21 33.88
C VAL A 112 4.28 22.85 32.50
N TYR A 113 4.46 22.02 31.48
CA TYR A 113 4.45 22.42 30.08
C TYR A 113 3.12 23.06 29.62
N LEU A 114 1.97 22.43 29.95
CA LEU A 114 0.66 22.98 29.59
C LEU A 114 0.37 24.31 30.28
N ILE A 115 0.72 24.45 31.56
CA ILE A 115 0.59 25.68 32.33
C ILE A 115 1.51 26.78 31.76
N GLU A 116 2.75 26.43 31.40
CA GLU A 116 3.74 27.35 30.83
C GLU A 116 3.26 27.95 29.49
N ARG A 117 2.71 27.12 28.58
CA ARG A 117 2.23 27.57 27.26
C ARG A 117 0.84 28.21 27.27
N ALA A 118 -0.01 27.90 28.25
CA ALA A 118 -1.33 28.50 28.40
C ALA A 118 -1.28 29.99 28.85
N GLY A 119 -0.09 30.57 28.97
CA GLY A 119 0.09 32.02 29.08
C GLY A 119 -0.11 32.55 30.49
N LEU A 120 0.55 31.97 31.50
CA LEU A 120 0.67 32.61 32.81
C LEU A 120 1.39 33.96 32.65
N ARG A 121 0.60 35.04 32.74
CA ARG A 121 1.04 36.41 32.49
C ARG A 121 1.86 36.90 33.67
N SER A 122 3.07 37.42 33.40
CA SER A 122 3.82 38.19 34.39
C SER A 122 3.03 39.47 34.72
N LYS A 123 3.20 39.99 35.94
CA LYS A 123 2.43 41.11 36.54
C LYS A 123 2.33 42.41 35.71
N HIS A 124 2.97 42.55 34.55
CA HIS A 124 3.28 43.85 33.94
C HIS A 124 3.03 44.04 32.43
N THR A 125 2.09 43.33 31.80
CA THR A 125 1.68 43.66 30.40
C THR A 125 0.22 44.13 30.27
N SER A 126 0.07 45.23 29.53
CA SER A 126 -1.04 46.20 29.43
C SER A 126 -2.44 45.64 29.09
N PRO A 127 -3.52 46.44 29.32
CA PRO A 127 -4.90 46.00 29.17
C PRO A 127 -5.41 46.27 27.74
N LEU A 128 -5.23 45.33 26.81
CA LEU A 128 -6.01 45.33 25.57
C LEU A 128 -6.74 43.99 25.38
N PRO A 129 -8.01 44.01 24.94
CA PRO A 129 -8.77 42.81 24.61
C PRO A 129 -8.44 42.39 23.17
N GLU A 130 -7.20 41.94 22.93
CA GLU A 130 -6.97 41.12 21.74
C GLU A 130 -7.66 39.76 21.98
N ARG A 131 -8.38 39.25 20.97
CA ARG A 131 -8.82 37.85 20.97
C ARG A 131 -7.56 36.99 20.93
N PHE A 132 -7.09 36.57 22.09
CA PHE A 132 -5.92 35.71 22.22
C PHE A 132 -6.31 34.28 21.84
N SER A 133 -5.72 33.75 20.77
CA SER A 133 -5.71 32.30 20.54
C SER A 133 -4.85 31.67 21.64
N LEU A 134 -5.45 30.83 22.50
CA LEU A 134 -4.76 30.27 23.67
C LEU A 134 -3.67 29.25 23.32
N ASN A 135 -3.39 29.00 22.02
CA ASN A 135 -2.44 27.97 21.55
C ASN A 135 -2.62 26.64 22.30
N ILE A 136 -3.87 26.32 22.66
CA ILE A 136 -4.21 25.09 23.37
C ILE A 136 -4.01 23.93 22.41
N ARG A 137 -3.36 22.87 22.91
CA ARG A 137 -3.21 21.60 22.21
C ARG A 137 -4.56 21.10 21.68
N CYS A 138 -4.56 20.46 20.52
CA CYS A 138 -5.82 19.95 19.96
C CYS A 138 -6.44 18.90 20.89
N LEU A 139 -7.76 18.69 20.80
CA LEU A 139 -8.51 17.76 21.65
C LEU A 139 -7.81 16.41 21.81
N VAL A 140 -7.25 15.91 20.70
CA VAL A 140 -6.58 14.61 20.63
C VAL A 140 -5.36 14.52 21.53
N GLU A 141 -4.52 15.56 21.52
CA GLU A 141 -3.33 15.62 22.36
C GLU A 141 -3.72 15.72 23.84
N LEU A 142 -4.84 16.39 24.14
CA LEU A 142 -5.37 16.44 25.50
C LEU A 142 -5.93 15.08 25.94
N ILE A 143 -6.54 14.30 25.05
CA ILE A 143 -7.05 12.96 25.37
C ILE A 143 -5.92 12.03 25.82
N ASP A 144 -4.84 11.94 25.03
CA ASP A 144 -3.69 11.07 25.33
C ASP A 144 -3.01 11.44 26.67
N MET A 145 -3.15 12.69 27.12
CA MET A 145 -2.58 13.17 28.38
C MET A 145 -3.47 12.92 29.61
N PHE A 146 -4.76 12.62 29.45
CA PHE A 146 -5.75 12.63 30.55
C PHE A 146 -6.14 11.26 31.11
N HIS A 147 -5.52 10.16 30.64
CA HIS A 147 -5.91 8.78 30.99
C HIS A 147 -5.70 8.38 32.48
N ALA A 148 -4.79 9.02 33.22
CA ALA A 148 -4.37 8.55 34.56
C ALA A 148 -5.13 9.15 35.76
N ARG A 149 -6.40 9.58 35.62
CA ARG A 149 -7.08 10.37 36.68
C ARG A 149 -8.42 9.81 37.16
N GLU A 150 -8.59 9.87 38.48
CA GLU A 150 -9.80 9.52 39.24
C GLU A 150 -10.88 10.61 39.12
N ALA A 151 -11.39 10.89 37.91
CA ALA A 151 -12.65 11.62 37.80
C ALA A 151 -13.79 10.67 38.14
N THR A 152 -14.75 11.15 38.93
CA THR A 152 -15.92 10.37 39.35
C THR A 152 -16.91 10.09 38.22
N ASP A 153 -16.95 10.95 37.19
CA ASP A 153 -17.69 10.73 35.94
C ASP A 153 -16.76 10.93 34.75
N VAL A 154 -16.76 9.99 33.81
CA VAL A 154 -15.91 10.00 32.61
C VAL A 154 -16.36 11.08 31.62
N ARG A 155 -17.65 11.45 31.63
CA ARG A 155 -18.22 12.53 30.81
C ARG A 155 -17.64 13.88 31.18
N ASP A 156 -17.34 14.11 32.45
CA ASP A 156 -16.68 15.34 32.92
C ASP A 156 -15.30 15.50 32.28
N LYS A 157 -14.56 14.39 32.09
CA LYS A 157 -13.28 14.41 31.39
C LYS A 157 -13.48 14.86 29.93
N VAL A 158 -14.42 14.24 29.21
CA VAL A 158 -14.65 14.54 27.79
C VAL A 158 -15.16 15.96 27.57
N TYR A 159 -16.10 16.45 28.39
CA TYR A 159 -16.61 17.82 28.27
C TYR A 159 -15.56 18.87 28.64
N ALA A 160 -14.72 18.60 29.66
CA ALA A 160 -13.59 19.47 29.95
C ALA A 160 -12.61 19.54 28.78
N LEU A 161 -12.26 18.40 28.20
CA LEU A 161 -11.37 18.31 27.04
C LEU A 161 -11.94 19.05 25.81
N LEU A 162 -13.22 18.85 25.50
CA LEU A 162 -13.91 19.52 24.40
C LEU A 162 -13.97 21.04 24.60
N GLY A 163 -14.30 21.50 25.81
CA GLY A 163 -14.29 22.92 26.15
C GLY A 163 -12.90 23.54 26.16
N MET A 164 -11.85 22.74 26.35
CA MET A 164 -10.45 23.19 26.24
C MET A 164 -10.01 23.33 24.77
N SER A 165 -10.54 22.52 23.85
CA SER A 165 -10.13 22.56 22.44
C SER A 165 -10.97 23.49 21.55
N SER A 166 -11.95 24.21 22.09
CA SER A 166 -12.88 25.06 21.35
C SER A 166 -13.10 26.39 22.04
N ASP A 167 -13.08 27.48 21.26
CA ASP A 167 -13.36 28.84 21.75
C ASP A 167 -14.88 29.11 21.92
N ASP A 168 -15.74 28.22 21.41
CA ASP A 168 -17.19 28.33 21.47
C ASP A 168 -17.76 27.64 22.72
N PRO A 169 -18.83 28.18 23.35
CA PRO A 169 -19.42 27.59 24.54
C PRO A 169 -20.10 26.26 24.23
N ILE A 170 -19.46 25.16 24.61
CA ILE A 170 -20.05 23.82 24.60
C ILE A 170 -20.84 23.64 25.90
N GLU A 171 -22.16 23.58 25.82
CA GLU A 171 -23.00 23.20 26.96
C GLU A 171 -22.89 21.68 27.19
N ALA A 172 -22.50 21.29 28.41
CA ALA A 172 -22.44 19.88 28.80
C ALA A 172 -23.85 19.31 28.94
N ASP A 173 -24.23 18.39 28.04
CA ASP A 173 -25.51 17.69 28.12
C ASP A 173 -25.34 16.31 28.75
N TYR A 174 -25.63 16.23 30.05
CA TYR A 174 -25.56 14.98 30.80
C TYR A 174 -26.74 14.02 30.53
N LYS A 175 -27.69 14.40 29.67
CA LYS A 175 -28.77 13.51 29.21
C LYS A 175 -28.31 12.57 28.09
N VAL A 176 -27.22 12.90 27.41
CA VAL A 176 -26.59 12.07 26.37
C VAL A 176 -25.90 10.89 27.04
N SER A 177 -26.13 9.68 26.53
CA SER A 177 -25.46 8.48 27.04
C SER A 177 -23.95 8.54 26.76
N TRP A 178 -23.16 7.83 27.56
CA TRP A 178 -21.72 7.71 27.30
C TRP A 178 -21.44 7.17 25.89
N LYS A 179 -22.23 6.18 25.44
CA LYS A 179 -22.16 5.62 24.09
C LYS A 179 -22.28 6.70 23.00
N GLU A 180 -23.27 7.58 23.10
CA GLU A 180 -23.46 8.67 22.14
C GLU A 180 -22.37 9.74 22.24
N LEU A 181 -21.94 10.09 23.45
CA LEU A 181 -20.86 11.06 23.68
C LEU A 181 -19.52 10.55 23.12
N PHE A 182 -19.21 9.27 23.35
CA PHE A 182 -17.99 8.64 22.89
C PHE A 182 -17.97 8.48 21.36
N GLN A 183 -19.11 8.11 20.74
CA GLN A 183 -19.23 8.12 19.28
C GLN A 183 -18.99 9.52 18.69
N LYS A 184 -19.56 10.57 19.29
CA LYS A 184 -19.32 11.96 18.86
C LYS A 184 -17.84 12.32 18.99
N LEU A 185 -17.19 11.91 20.07
CA LEU A 185 -15.76 12.13 20.30
C LEU A 185 -14.89 11.45 19.24
N VAL A 186 -15.10 10.16 18.98
CA VAL A 186 -14.34 9.40 17.97
C VAL A 186 -14.49 10.03 16.58
N LYS A 187 -15.72 10.40 16.19
CA LYS A 187 -15.98 11.05 14.89
C LYS A 187 -15.37 12.44 14.80
N PHE A 188 -15.30 13.18 15.91
CA PHE A 188 -14.62 14.47 15.94
C PHE A 188 -13.11 14.32 15.70
N ILE A 189 -12.49 13.28 16.26
CA ILE A 189 -11.04 13.05 16.19
C ILE A 189 -10.62 12.47 14.85
N LEU A 190 -11.30 11.41 14.41
CA LEU A 190 -10.89 10.62 13.24
C LEU A 190 -11.69 10.96 11.98
N GLY A 191 -12.73 11.78 12.09
CA GLY A 191 -13.58 12.20 10.98
C GLY A 191 -14.89 11.41 10.84
N ASN A 192 -15.78 11.91 9.98
CA ASN A 192 -17.14 11.35 9.81
C ASN A 192 -17.20 10.07 8.97
N TYR A 193 -16.11 9.67 8.32
CA TYR A 193 -16.05 8.52 7.40
C TYR A 193 -15.89 7.16 8.10
N ILE A 194 -15.91 7.14 9.43
CA ILE A 194 -15.53 5.99 10.24
C ILE A 194 -16.76 5.42 10.94
N SER A 195 -16.90 4.10 10.87
CA SER A 195 -17.93 3.37 11.61
C SER A 195 -17.42 3.02 13.00
N VAL A 196 -18.20 3.37 14.03
CA VAL A 196 -17.86 3.15 15.44
C VAL A 196 -18.95 2.31 16.07
N GLU A 197 -18.59 1.09 16.44
CA GLU A 197 -19.43 0.15 17.17
C GLU A 197 -18.95 0.11 18.62
N ILE A 198 -19.85 0.32 19.57
CA ILE A 198 -19.58 0.17 21.00
C ILE A 198 -20.35 -1.10 21.42
N PRO A 199 -19.65 -2.19 21.81
CA PRO A 199 -20.28 -3.44 22.20
C PRO A 199 -21.30 -3.23 23.34
N ASP A 200 -22.45 -3.90 23.26
CA ASP A 200 -23.62 -3.65 24.11
C ASP A 200 -23.49 -4.17 25.57
N ASP A 201 -22.29 -4.53 26.05
CA ASP A 201 -22.13 -5.22 27.34
C ASP A 201 -22.26 -4.31 28.58
N SER A 202 -22.27 -2.99 28.42
CA SER A 202 -22.76 -2.03 29.41
C SER A 202 -22.68 -0.60 28.83
N ASP A 203 -23.57 0.30 29.29
CA ASP A 203 -23.51 1.73 28.95
C ASP A 203 -22.20 2.40 29.42
N ASP A 204 -21.44 1.72 30.30
CA ASP A 204 -20.14 2.14 30.82
C ASP A 204 -18.94 1.55 30.05
N SER A 205 -19.17 0.80 28.97
CA SER A 205 -18.07 0.22 28.20
C SER A 205 -17.25 1.33 27.51
N GLN A 206 -16.01 1.52 27.97
CA GLN A 206 -15.09 2.50 27.40
C GLN A 206 -14.23 1.91 26.27
N ARG A 207 -14.81 0.93 25.56
CA ARG A 207 -14.20 0.22 24.45
C ARG A 207 -14.99 0.50 23.18
N ALA A 208 -14.33 1.07 22.18
CA ALA A 208 -14.88 1.23 20.85
C ALA A 208 -14.19 0.29 19.86
N VAL A 209 -14.99 -0.33 19.01
CA VAL A 209 -14.55 -1.01 17.80
C VAL A 209 -14.74 -0.04 16.65
N ILE A 210 -13.63 0.32 16.00
CA ILE A 210 -13.56 1.32 14.97
C ILE A 210 -13.23 0.61 13.65
N LYS A 211 -14.12 0.74 12.68
CA LYS A 211 -13.94 0.21 11.31
C LYS A 211 -13.65 1.39 10.38
N SER A 212 -12.48 1.37 9.76
CA SER A 212 -12.03 2.42 8.84
C SER A 212 -11.18 1.83 7.73
N LYS A 213 -11.20 2.44 6.55
CA LYS A 213 -10.13 2.20 5.57
C LYS A 213 -8.87 2.95 5.97
N GLY A 214 -7.71 2.46 5.56
CA GLY A 214 -6.42 3.08 5.85
C GLY A 214 -5.30 2.62 4.94
N CYS A 215 -4.12 3.21 5.11
CA CYS A 215 -2.86 2.75 4.54
C CYS A 215 -1.78 2.64 5.62
N VAL A 216 -0.87 1.69 5.47
CA VAL A 216 0.29 1.53 6.35
C VAL A 216 1.37 2.52 5.92
N LEU A 217 1.90 3.30 6.86
CA LEU A 217 2.99 4.25 6.63
C LEU A 217 4.36 3.66 6.97
N GLY A 218 4.40 2.70 7.91
CA GLY A 218 5.64 2.03 8.30
C GLY A 218 5.54 1.36 9.65
N GLN A 219 6.69 0.88 10.15
CA GLN A 219 6.81 0.18 11.42
C GLN A 219 7.86 0.82 12.32
N VAL A 220 7.54 0.97 13.61
CA VAL A 220 8.46 1.46 14.63
C VAL A 220 9.63 0.47 14.78
N SER A 221 10.84 0.93 14.46
CA SER A 221 12.08 0.15 14.54
C SER A 221 12.85 0.40 15.82
N LEU A 222 12.77 1.62 16.38
CA LEU A 222 13.46 2.00 17.61
C LEU A 222 12.61 2.96 18.43
N VAL A 223 12.61 2.77 19.75
CA VAL A 223 11.96 3.66 20.72
C VAL A 223 12.99 4.14 21.73
N GLU A 224 13.30 5.43 21.73
CA GLU A 224 14.16 6.09 22.72
C GLU A 224 13.30 7.02 23.59
N SER A 225 13.49 7.00 24.91
CA SER A 225 12.89 7.98 25.82
C SER A 225 13.94 8.98 26.28
N ASP A 226 13.68 10.28 26.17
CA ASP A 226 14.53 11.29 26.79
C ASP A 226 14.12 11.59 28.26
N ASP A 227 15.02 12.22 29.03
CA ASP A 227 14.76 12.65 30.41
C ASP A 227 13.63 13.69 30.54
N ARG A 228 13.10 14.17 29.40
CA ARG A 228 12.01 15.13 29.29
C ARG A 228 10.69 14.46 28.86
N GLN A 229 10.61 13.13 28.93
CA GLN A 229 9.44 12.32 28.60
C GLN A 229 8.96 12.48 27.15
N ASN A 230 9.87 12.75 26.22
CA ASN A 230 9.60 12.59 24.81
C ASN A 230 9.96 11.16 24.40
N VAL A 231 9.06 10.55 23.63
CA VAL A 231 9.28 9.28 22.97
C VAL A 231 9.74 9.59 21.56
N ILE A 232 11.00 9.30 21.30
CA ILE A 232 11.58 9.36 19.98
C ILE A 232 11.33 8.00 19.33
N ILE A 233 10.51 7.99 18.29
CA ILE A 233 10.32 6.80 17.47
C ILE A 233 11.10 6.96 16.18
N THR A 234 11.84 5.93 15.80
CA THR A 234 12.29 5.76 14.43
C THR A 234 11.37 4.73 13.79
N PHE A 235 10.83 5.02 12.61
CA PHE A 235 10.07 4.04 11.85
C PHE A 235 10.57 3.94 10.42
N THR A 236 10.49 2.73 9.88
CA THR A 236 10.89 2.42 8.51
C THR A 236 9.66 2.25 7.66
N SER A 237 9.66 2.89 6.49
CA SER A 237 8.71 2.63 5.42
C SER A 237 9.46 1.89 4.32
N LYS A 238 9.05 0.66 4.03
CA LYS A 238 9.70 -0.16 2.99
C LYS A 238 8.83 -0.42 1.78
N ASN A 239 7.53 -0.09 1.84
CA ASN A 239 6.62 -0.35 0.75
C ASN A 239 6.47 0.85 -0.20
N ALA A 240 6.73 0.61 -1.48
CA ALA A 240 7.01 1.61 -2.49
C ALA A 240 5.75 2.19 -3.12
N GLY A 241 5.70 3.51 -3.11
CA GLY A 241 4.87 4.32 -3.98
C GLY A 241 5.20 5.79 -3.76
N TRP A 242 5.26 6.22 -2.50
CA TRP A 242 5.39 7.63 -2.15
C TRP A 242 6.72 7.85 -1.42
N CYS A 243 7.60 8.56 -2.09
CA CYS A 243 8.98 8.83 -1.73
C CYS A 243 9.18 9.15 -0.24
N LEU A 244 9.67 8.17 0.53
CA LEU A 244 10.43 8.38 1.76
C LEU A 244 11.45 7.23 1.88
N GLY A 245 12.48 7.28 1.05
CA GLY A 245 13.70 6.56 1.36
C GLY A 245 14.29 7.17 2.63
N ASP A 246 14.77 6.30 3.51
CA ASP A 246 15.39 6.57 4.80
C ASP A 246 14.44 6.67 6.01
N GLU A 247 14.91 6.04 7.09
CA GLU A 247 14.33 6.02 8.43
C GLU A 247 13.76 7.38 8.86
N MET A 248 12.51 7.37 9.31
CA MET A 248 11.85 8.57 9.82
C MET A 248 11.94 8.64 11.33
N LYS A 249 12.45 9.76 11.84
CA LYS A 249 12.54 10.03 13.28
C LYS A 249 11.45 11.01 13.71
N TRP A 250 10.48 10.55 14.50
CA TRP A 250 9.48 11.41 15.14
C TRP A 250 9.77 11.56 16.62
N THR A 251 9.82 12.79 17.10
CA THR A 251 9.82 13.08 18.54
C THR A 251 8.39 13.35 18.97
N LEU A 252 7.83 12.46 19.79
CA LEU A 252 6.48 12.49 20.31
C LEU A 252 6.51 12.77 21.81
N GLN A 253 5.42 13.32 22.35
CA GLN A 253 5.26 13.36 23.80
C GLN A 253 4.86 11.98 24.31
N ALA A 254 5.31 11.59 25.50
CA ALA A 254 4.88 10.34 26.13
C ALA A 254 3.35 10.24 26.17
N SER A 255 2.83 9.14 25.63
CA SER A 255 1.40 8.82 25.61
C SER A 255 1.04 7.87 26.75
N ALA A 256 -0.24 7.74 27.07
CA ALA A 256 -0.71 6.83 28.11
C ALA A 256 -0.35 5.37 27.87
N LYS A 257 -0.25 4.93 26.60
CA LYS A 257 0.22 3.59 26.24
C LYS A 257 1.66 3.68 25.76
N SER A 258 2.52 2.79 26.26
CA SER A 258 3.91 2.72 25.81
C SER A 258 3.95 2.27 24.34
N ILE A 259 4.58 3.10 23.50
CA ILE A 259 4.91 2.72 22.13
C ILE A 259 6.05 1.70 22.21
N GLN A 260 5.93 0.61 21.45
CA GLN A 260 6.89 -0.49 21.41
C GLN A 260 7.48 -0.63 20.01
N GLU A 261 8.64 -1.27 19.93
CA GLU A 261 9.15 -1.77 18.65
C GLU A 261 8.10 -2.68 18.00
N ARG A 262 8.01 -2.61 16.67
CA ARG A 262 7.00 -3.27 15.82
C ARG A 262 5.59 -2.68 15.83
N ASP A 263 5.32 -1.65 16.63
CA ASP A 263 4.06 -0.90 16.49
C ASP A 263 3.96 -0.31 15.07
N ILE A 264 2.75 -0.32 14.53
CA ILE A 264 2.46 0.03 13.14
C ILE A 264 1.98 1.46 13.08
N VAL A 265 2.57 2.25 12.20
CA VAL A 265 2.13 3.62 11.90
C VAL A 265 1.21 3.55 10.68
N CYS A 266 -0.05 3.97 10.81
CA CYS A 266 -1.02 3.96 9.72
C CYS A 266 -1.73 5.31 9.56
N PHE A 267 -2.25 5.58 8.37
CA PHE A 267 -3.09 6.74 8.08
C PHE A 267 -4.50 6.28 7.73
N LEU A 268 -5.49 6.74 8.48
CA LEU A 268 -6.90 6.34 8.32
C LEU A 268 -7.64 7.31 7.38
N GLN A 269 -8.58 6.78 6.61
CA GLN A 269 -9.38 7.56 5.69
C GLN A 269 -10.20 8.64 6.42
N GLY A 270 -9.97 9.91 6.06
CA GLY A 270 -10.66 11.04 6.67
C GLY A 270 -10.01 11.56 7.96
N ALA A 271 -8.96 10.91 8.46
CA ALA A 271 -8.19 11.40 9.59
C ALA A 271 -7.27 12.56 9.18
N SER A 272 -7.02 13.49 10.11
CA SER A 272 -6.12 14.63 9.88
C SER A 272 -4.67 14.34 10.24
N LYS A 273 -4.42 13.31 11.05
CA LYS A 273 -3.10 12.92 11.56
C LYS A 273 -2.97 11.37 11.57
N PRO A 274 -1.75 10.82 11.53
CA PRO A 274 -1.51 9.38 11.60
C PRO A 274 -1.89 8.73 12.94
N THR A 275 -2.09 7.42 12.96
CA THR A 275 -2.43 6.62 14.14
C THR A 275 -1.35 5.56 14.36
N ILE A 276 -0.97 5.29 15.62
CA ILE A 276 -0.09 4.17 15.98
C ILE A 276 -0.93 3.05 16.56
N ILE A 277 -0.79 1.86 16.01
CA ILE A 277 -1.57 0.68 16.36
C ILE A 277 -0.67 -0.51 16.64
N ARG A 278 -1.15 -1.44 17.47
CA ARG A 278 -0.47 -2.70 17.78
C ARG A 278 -1.28 -3.88 17.29
N LEU A 279 -0.64 -4.80 16.57
CA LEU A 279 -1.28 -6.01 16.10
C LEU A 279 -1.44 -7.03 17.24
N TYR A 280 -2.67 -7.47 17.47
CA TYR A 280 -3.01 -8.66 18.24
C TYR A 280 -3.47 -9.77 17.30
N LYS A 281 -3.91 -10.92 17.83
CA LYS A 281 -4.18 -12.13 17.02
C LYS A 281 -5.12 -11.88 15.82
N ASP A 282 -6.13 -11.04 15.98
CA ASP A 282 -7.21 -10.81 15.01
C ASP A 282 -7.73 -9.36 14.94
N HIS A 283 -7.12 -8.45 15.68
CA HIS A 283 -7.50 -7.04 15.72
C HIS A 283 -6.28 -6.16 16.01
N PHE A 284 -6.42 -4.86 15.78
CA PHE A 284 -5.38 -3.88 16.09
C PHE A 284 -5.81 -3.02 17.27
N ALA A 285 -5.01 -2.91 18.32
CA ALA A 285 -5.28 -1.97 19.40
C ALA A 285 -4.73 -0.59 19.07
N ILE A 286 -5.51 0.46 19.34
CA ILE A 286 -5.01 1.84 19.22
C ILE A 286 -4.08 2.15 20.40
N ILE A 287 -2.83 2.48 20.08
CA ILE A 287 -1.82 2.96 21.03
C ILE A 287 -1.85 4.47 21.09
N VAL A 288 -1.80 5.14 19.93
CA VAL A 288 -1.93 6.61 19.79
C VAL A 288 -2.92 6.91 18.67
N ILE A 289 -3.98 7.65 18.98
CA ILE A 289 -5.07 7.85 18.01
C ILE A 289 -4.74 8.88 16.91
N ALA A 290 -4.01 9.95 17.26
CA ALA A 290 -3.60 10.96 16.30
C ALA A 290 -2.23 11.58 16.67
N VAL A 291 -1.18 11.13 15.99
CA VAL A 291 0.22 11.44 16.27
C VAL A 291 0.57 12.87 15.86
N THR A 292 1.22 13.61 16.76
CA THR A 292 1.71 14.97 16.50
C THR A 292 3.20 15.09 16.81
N PRO A 293 4.07 15.20 15.79
CA PRO A 293 5.50 15.42 16.01
C PRO A 293 5.77 16.77 16.66
N LEU A 294 6.63 16.81 17.69
CA LEU A 294 6.94 18.03 18.47
C LEU A 294 7.89 19.00 17.76
N LYS A 295 8.72 18.53 16.81
CA LYS A 295 9.64 19.36 16.04
C LYS A 295 9.04 19.66 14.67
N GLU A 296 8.37 20.81 14.55
CA GLU A 296 7.90 21.37 13.27
C GLU A 296 9.04 21.74 12.31
N SER A 297 10.31 21.63 12.74
CA SER A 297 11.48 22.02 11.95
C SER A 297 11.92 21.00 10.89
N GLU A 298 11.38 19.77 10.89
CA GLU A 298 11.72 18.75 9.88
C GLU A 298 10.58 18.52 8.88
N SER A 299 10.52 19.48 7.95
CA SER A 299 9.91 19.43 6.61
C SER A 299 8.37 19.58 6.49
N PRO A 300 7.88 20.75 6.01
CA PRO A 300 6.51 20.94 5.51
C PRO A 300 6.06 19.87 4.49
N LYS A 301 7.04 19.27 3.80
CA LYS A 301 6.86 18.19 2.83
C LYS A 301 6.18 16.95 3.42
N GLN A 302 6.43 16.58 4.67
CA GLN A 302 5.82 15.40 5.29
C GLN A 302 4.31 15.55 5.49
N LEU A 303 3.86 16.74 5.92
CA LEU A 303 2.44 17.02 6.13
C LEU A 303 1.70 17.21 4.78
N GLU A 304 2.39 17.71 3.75
CA GLU A 304 1.87 17.74 2.37
C GLU A 304 1.75 16.32 1.77
N LEU A 305 2.72 15.44 2.01
CA LEU A 305 2.69 14.03 1.58
C LEU A 305 1.53 13.23 2.21
N LEU A 306 1.23 13.47 3.49
CA LEU A 306 0.06 12.85 4.13
C LEU A 306 -1.25 13.35 3.52
N LYS A 307 -1.31 14.64 3.12
CA LYS A 307 -2.49 15.22 2.45
C LYS A 307 -2.66 14.74 1.01
N SER A 308 -1.61 14.25 0.35
CA SER A 308 -1.77 13.65 -0.98
C SER A 308 -2.44 12.27 -0.92
N ILE A 309 -2.57 11.63 0.26
CA ILE A 309 -3.14 10.28 0.47
C ILE A 309 -4.62 10.26 0.07
N THR A 310 -4.87 9.73 -1.12
CA THR A 310 -6.21 9.58 -1.71
C THR A 310 -6.63 8.12 -1.85
N HIS A 311 -5.68 7.18 -1.82
CA HIS A 311 -5.94 5.74 -1.96
C HIS A 311 -5.72 5.02 -0.63
N PHE A 312 -6.74 4.28 -0.17
CA PHE A 312 -6.74 3.55 1.11
C PHE A 312 -7.06 2.08 0.87
N PRO A 313 -6.03 1.22 0.70
CA PRO A 313 -6.20 -0.15 0.20
C PRO A 313 -6.58 -1.18 1.27
N ARG A 314 -6.53 -0.83 2.57
CA ARG A 314 -6.71 -1.78 3.68
C ARG A 314 -7.91 -1.41 4.54
N ASP A 315 -8.62 -2.43 5.01
CA ASP A 315 -9.63 -2.28 6.04
C ASP A 315 -8.98 -2.46 7.42
N PHE A 316 -9.20 -1.53 8.34
CA PHE A 316 -8.71 -1.61 9.71
C PHE A 316 -9.87 -1.88 10.66
N LEU A 317 -9.72 -2.93 11.48
CA LEU A 317 -10.54 -3.18 12.66
C LEU A 317 -9.72 -2.79 13.89
N LEU A 318 -9.95 -1.56 14.37
CA LEU A 318 -9.22 -1.00 15.49
C LEU A 318 -10.04 -1.11 16.77
N VAL A 319 -9.41 -1.50 17.86
CA VAL A 319 -10.00 -1.52 19.19
C VAL A 319 -9.38 -0.38 19.99
N TRP A 320 -10.21 0.60 20.33
CA TRP A 320 -9.83 1.66 21.26
C TRP A 320 -10.40 1.38 22.63
N ASN A 321 -9.52 1.04 23.57
CA ASN A 321 -9.84 1.01 25.00
C ASN A 321 -9.32 2.29 25.66
N TRP A 322 -10.23 3.06 26.26
CA TRP A 322 -9.95 4.36 26.87
C TRP A 322 -9.32 4.26 28.27
N GLU A 323 -9.58 3.18 29.04
CA GLU A 323 -9.21 3.10 30.46
C GLU A 323 -8.12 2.06 30.81
N GLN A 324 -8.06 0.92 30.12
CA GLN A 324 -7.12 -0.14 30.51
C GLN A 324 -5.70 0.05 29.95
N LEU A 325 -4.76 0.20 30.89
CA LEU A 325 -3.39 -0.31 30.78
C LEU A 325 -3.46 -1.84 30.97
N LEU A 326 -3.65 -2.62 29.91
CA LEU A 326 -3.34 -4.04 29.98
C LEU A 326 -2.14 -4.37 29.09
N GLU A 327 -0.98 -4.34 29.74
CA GLU A 327 -0.10 -5.50 29.72
C GLU A 327 -0.77 -6.58 30.58
N GLU A 328 -1.66 -7.39 30.01
CA GLU A 328 -1.91 -8.72 30.56
C GLU A 328 -2.52 -9.61 29.48
N SER A 329 -1.79 -10.69 29.24
CA SER A 329 -2.19 -11.90 28.54
C SER A 329 -3.56 -12.39 29.01
N GLN A 330 -4.60 -12.08 28.26
CA GLN A 330 -5.78 -12.94 28.19
C GLN A 330 -6.04 -13.27 26.73
N ASP A 331 -5.20 -14.17 26.21
CA ASP A 331 -5.71 -15.39 25.58
C ASP A 331 -6.68 -16.07 26.57
N ARG A 332 -7.87 -15.49 26.77
CA ARG A 332 -9.01 -16.30 27.16
C ARG A 332 -9.43 -17.01 25.89
N GLU A 333 -9.25 -18.32 25.91
CA GLU A 333 -9.86 -19.28 25.01
C GLU A 333 -11.35 -18.97 24.85
N GLU A 334 -11.71 -18.06 23.94
CA GLU A 334 -13.04 -18.01 23.37
C GLU A 334 -12.96 -18.58 21.96
N SER A 335 -13.49 -19.80 21.88
CA SER A 335 -13.68 -20.64 20.71
C SER A 335 -12.44 -21.35 20.14
N LYS A 336 -12.12 -22.49 20.76
CA LYS A 336 -12.09 -23.76 19.99
C LYS A 336 -13.47 -23.99 19.38
N ASN A 337 -13.80 -23.25 18.33
CA ASN A 337 -14.90 -23.54 17.45
C ASN A 337 -14.54 -22.92 16.10
N TRP A 338 -14.39 -23.79 15.10
CA TRP A 338 -14.44 -23.53 13.66
C TRP A 338 -14.17 -22.07 13.25
N MET A 339 -13.01 -21.78 12.64
CA MET A 339 -12.78 -20.47 12.01
C MET A 339 -14.00 -20.13 11.13
N SER A 340 -14.75 -19.11 11.53
CA SER A 340 -15.88 -18.63 10.74
C SER A 340 -15.34 -17.91 9.50
N PHE A 341 -16.15 -17.83 8.45
CA PHE A 341 -15.82 -17.08 7.24
C PHE A 341 -15.30 -15.66 7.56
N ASP A 342 -15.96 -14.97 8.48
CA ASP A 342 -15.61 -13.60 8.88
C ASP A 342 -14.22 -13.53 9.52
N GLN A 343 -13.86 -14.54 10.31
CA GLN A 343 -12.53 -14.65 10.89
C GLN A 343 -11.46 -14.91 9.82
N ALA A 344 -11.77 -15.70 8.79
CA ALA A 344 -10.85 -15.96 7.69
C ALA A 344 -10.55 -14.67 6.90
N THR A 345 -11.57 -13.87 6.59
CA THR A 345 -11.40 -12.58 5.90
C THR A 345 -10.57 -11.59 6.71
N LYS A 346 -10.84 -11.46 8.01
CA LYS A 346 -10.02 -10.63 8.93
C LYS A 346 -8.57 -11.09 8.96
N THR A 347 -8.34 -12.40 9.10
CA THR A 347 -6.99 -12.99 9.14
C THR A 347 -6.23 -12.72 7.84
N TRP A 348 -6.91 -12.77 6.69
CA TRP A 348 -6.30 -12.46 5.39
C TRP A 348 -5.86 -11.01 5.30
N ASN A 349 -6.71 -10.09 5.73
CA ASN A 349 -6.39 -8.67 5.71
C ASN A 349 -5.21 -8.35 6.64
N VAL A 350 -5.10 -9.01 7.80
CA VAL A 350 -3.90 -8.94 8.65
C VAL A 350 -2.66 -9.46 7.91
N ALA A 351 -2.77 -10.57 7.17
CA ALA A 351 -1.66 -11.08 6.37
C ALA A 351 -1.19 -10.08 5.31
N LEU A 352 -2.12 -9.34 4.68
CA LEU A 352 -1.80 -8.30 3.72
C LEU A 352 -1.11 -7.09 4.36
N ILE A 353 -1.58 -6.64 5.52
CA ILE A 353 -0.94 -5.56 6.29
C ILE A 353 0.49 -5.96 6.70
N LEU A 354 0.68 -7.20 7.16
CA LEU A 354 2.02 -7.73 7.48
C LEU A 354 2.91 -7.84 6.23
N GLY A 355 2.34 -8.17 5.08
CA GLY A 355 3.03 -8.13 3.80
C GLY A 355 3.48 -6.71 3.42
N ASP A 356 2.65 -5.69 3.68
CA ASP A 356 3.01 -4.29 3.47
C ASP A 356 4.18 -3.84 4.36
N LEU A 357 4.46 -4.57 5.44
CA LEU A 357 5.55 -4.35 6.38
C LEU A 357 6.79 -5.22 6.08
N GLU A 358 6.78 -5.98 4.99
CA GLU A 358 7.80 -6.98 4.64
C GLU A 358 7.97 -8.10 5.69
N GLU A 359 6.99 -8.31 6.58
CA GLU A 359 6.98 -9.43 7.51
C GLU A 359 6.49 -10.71 6.81
N TYR A 360 7.18 -11.12 5.74
CA TYR A 360 6.73 -12.18 4.85
C TYR A 360 6.45 -13.48 5.62
N GLU A 361 7.38 -13.99 6.42
CA GLU A 361 7.17 -15.26 7.15
C GLU A 361 5.90 -15.27 8.02
N THR A 362 5.65 -14.18 8.75
CA THR A 362 4.43 -14.02 9.57
C THR A 362 3.21 -13.89 8.68
N ALA A 363 3.28 -13.11 7.61
CA ALA A 363 2.22 -12.94 6.63
C ALA A 363 1.86 -14.27 5.96
N GLU A 364 2.81 -15.15 5.60
CA GLU A 364 2.48 -16.47 5.03
C GLU A 364 1.66 -17.29 5.99
N LYS A 365 2.10 -17.29 7.25
CA LYS A 365 1.48 -18.12 8.27
C LYS A 365 0.03 -17.69 8.45
N ARG A 366 -0.22 -16.37 8.53
CA ARG A 366 -1.58 -15.81 8.60
C ARG A 366 -2.39 -16.08 7.34
N LEU A 367 -1.77 -15.98 6.16
CA LEU A 367 -2.42 -16.29 4.89
C LEU A 367 -2.85 -17.75 4.83
N ARG A 368 -1.98 -18.68 5.24
CA ARG A 368 -2.28 -20.11 5.35
C ARG A 368 -3.38 -20.40 6.36
N GLU A 369 -3.43 -19.68 7.49
CA GLU A 369 -4.51 -19.76 8.47
C GLU A 369 -5.85 -19.27 7.87
N ALA A 370 -5.84 -18.14 7.17
CA ALA A 370 -7.02 -17.59 6.51
C ALA A 370 -7.57 -18.53 5.43
N ILE A 371 -6.69 -19.10 4.58
CA ILE A 371 -7.09 -20.06 3.56
C ILE A 371 -7.73 -21.30 4.20
N LYS A 372 -7.10 -21.89 5.22
CA LYS A 372 -7.68 -23.02 5.96
C LYS A 372 -9.05 -22.67 6.54
N GLY A 373 -9.22 -21.44 7.04
CA GLY A 373 -10.51 -20.94 7.51
C GLY A 373 -11.58 -20.94 6.41
N TYR A 374 -11.24 -20.50 5.20
CA TYR A 374 -12.14 -20.59 4.04
C TYR A 374 -12.44 -22.04 3.65
N GLU A 375 -11.43 -22.91 3.53
CA GLU A 375 -11.62 -24.33 3.20
C GLU A 375 -12.55 -25.04 4.18
N ILE A 376 -12.35 -24.78 5.47
CA ILE A 376 -13.18 -25.30 6.56
C ILE A 376 -14.62 -24.76 6.44
N ALA A 377 -14.81 -23.46 6.21
CA ALA A 377 -16.13 -22.86 6.05
C ALA A 377 -16.92 -23.44 4.86
N PHE A 378 -16.25 -23.85 3.78
CA PHE A 378 -16.88 -24.32 2.54
C PHE A 378 -16.75 -25.84 2.28
N GLY A 379 -16.19 -26.60 3.22
CA GLY A 379 -16.14 -28.07 3.15
C GLY A 379 -15.27 -28.65 2.04
N GLN A 380 -14.41 -27.85 1.41
CA GLN A 380 -13.50 -28.30 0.34
C GLN A 380 -12.12 -28.62 0.93
N LYS A 381 -11.71 -29.88 0.88
CA LYS A 381 -10.34 -30.32 1.18
C LYS A 381 -9.69 -30.78 -0.12
N GLN A 382 -8.83 -29.97 -0.74
CA GLN A 382 -7.70 -30.50 -1.53
C GLN A 382 -6.67 -29.47 -2.05
N SER A 383 -5.41 -29.94 -1.99
CA SER A 383 -4.23 -29.66 -2.82
C SER A 383 -3.46 -28.34 -2.65
N ILE A 384 -2.30 -28.48 -1.99
CA ILE A 384 -1.05 -27.70 -2.08
C ILE A 384 -1.25 -26.26 -2.57
N LEU A 385 -1.67 -25.42 -1.63
CA LEU A 385 -1.76 -23.97 -1.80
C LEU A 385 -0.37 -23.40 -2.08
N LYS A 386 -0.18 -22.85 -3.27
CA LYS A 386 0.82 -21.81 -3.48
C LYS A 386 0.25 -20.53 -2.86
N SER A 387 0.59 -20.25 -1.61
CA SER A 387 0.37 -18.93 -1.03
C SER A 387 1.17 -17.93 -1.87
N GLN A 388 0.50 -17.18 -2.74
CA GLN A 388 1.11 -16.05 -3.43
C GLN A 388 0.77 -14.80 -2.63
N TYR A 389 1.78 -14.25 -1.98
CA TYR A 389 1.68 -13.00 -1.24
C TYR A 389 1.24 -11.86 -2.15
N GLY A 390 0.38 -10.97 -1.63
CA GLY A 390 -0.06 -9.77 -2.34
C GLY A 390 -1.44 -9.86 -3.00
N LEU A 391 -2.03 -11.06 -3.10
CA LEU A 391 -3.39 -11.27 -3.62
C LEU A 391 -4.47 -10.81 -2.64
N THR A 392 -5.47 -10.08 -3.13
CA THR A 392 -6.71 -9.83 -2.38
C THR A 392 -7.46 -11.16 -2.18
N PRO A 393 -8.29 -11.31 -1.12
CA PRO A 393 -9.09 -12.52 -0.93
C PRO A 393 -9.96 -12.85 -2.15
N LEU A 394 -10.49 -11.80 -2.79
CA LEU A 394 -11.34 -11.92 -3.98
C LEU A 394 -10.52 -12.36 -5.19
N SER A 395 -9.35 -11.78 -5.43
CA SER A 395 -8.44 -12.17 -6.53
C SER A 395 -7.95 -13.62 -6.38
N TRP A 396 -7.60 -14.03 -5.17
CA TRP A 396 -7.22 -15.40 -4.89
C TRP A 396 -8.36 -16.39 -5.15
N ALA A 397 -9.56 -16.10 -4.62
CA ALA A 397 -10.73 -16.93 -4.85
C ALA A 397 -11.11 -16.99 -6.34
N ALA A 398 -10.97 -15.86 -7.04
CA ALA A 398 -11.26 -15.73 -8.46
C ALA A 398 -10.29 -16.52 -9.34
N GLY A 399 -8.98 -16.51 -9.05
CA GLY A 399 -7.96 -17.29 -9.78
C GLY A 399 -7.99 -18.78 -9.46
N ASN A 400 -8.43 -19.19 -8.26
CA ASN A 400 -8.50 -20.61 -7.88
C ASN A 400 -9.87 -21.28 -8.14
N GLY A 401 -10.86 -20.56 -8.66
CA GLY A 401 -12.14 -21.16 -9.01
C GLY A 401 -13.16 -21.27 -7.87
N TYR A 402 -12.95 -20.61 -6.72
CA TYR A 402 -13.81 -20.74 -5.54
C TYR A 402 -15.07 -19.87 -5.61
N ILE A 403 -16.04 -20.30 -6.43
CA ILE A 403 -17.26 -19.53 -6.71
C ILE A 403 -18.08 -19.17 -5.46
N ASP A 404 -18.18 -20.08 -4.48
CA ASP A 404 -18.93 -19.84 -3.24
C ASP A 404 -18.29 -18.74 -2.38
N VAL A 405 -16.95 -18.72 -2.34
CA VAL A 405 -16.16 -17.67 -1.65
C VAL A 405 -16.38 -16.33 -2.34
N VAL A 406 -16.31 -16.30 -3.68
CA VAL A 406 -16.54 -15.08 -4.47
C VAL A 406 -17.95 -14.52 -4.24
N ASN A 407 -18.99 -15.35 -4.31
CA ASN A 407 -20.37 -14.95 -4.05
C ASN A 407 -20.55 -14.33 -2.65
N LEU A 408 -19.97 -14.96 -1.62
CA LEU A 408 -20.09 -14.48 -0.25
C LEU A 408 -19.33 -13.16 -0.05
N LEU A 409 -18.11 -13.04 -0.59
CA LEU A 409 -17.33 -11.80 -0.54
C LEU A 409 -18.05 -10.62 -1.20
N LEU A 410 -18.65 -10.85 -2.38
CA LEU A 410 -19.42 -9.84 -3.10
C LEU A 410 -20.72 -9.47 -2.39
N ALA A 411 -21.43 -10.46 -1.81
CA ALA A 411 -22.72 -10.23 -1.16
C ALA A 411 -22.64 -9.55 0.22
N LYS A 412 -21.62 -9.90 1.03
CA LYS A 412 -21.60 -9.54 2.45
C LYS A 412 -20.72 -8.33 2.80
N TYR A 413 -19.63 -8.10 2.08
CA TYR A 413 -18.58 -7.17 2.52
C TYR A 413 -18.47 -5.87 1.73
N SER A 414 -19.34 -5.63 0.73
CA SER A 414 -19.21 -4.46 -0.18
C SER A 414 -17.77 -4.28 -0.68
N ILE A 415 -17.07 -5.38 -0.95
CA ILE A 415 -15.70 -5.37 -1.47
C ILE A 415 -15.76 -4.82 -2.89
N ASP A 416 -14.83 -3.91 -3.20
CA ASP A 416 -14.65 -3.40 -4.55
C ASP A 416 -14.18 -4.55 -5.47
N PRO A 417 -14.98 -4.97 -6.47
CA PRO A 417 -14.62 -6.09 -7.33
C PRO A 417 -13.45 -5.77 -8.27
N ASP A 418 -13.02 -4.50 -8.37
CA ASP A 418 -11.85 -4.07 -9.15
C ASP A 418 -10.60 -3.84 -8.29
N LEU A 419 -10.61 -4.25 -7.02
CA LEU A 419 -9.45 -4.08 -6.16
C LEU A 419 -8.24 -4.87 -6.71
N LYS A 420 -7.23 -4.14 -7.17
CA LYS A 420 -5.98 -4.69 -7.72
C LYS A 420 -5.14 -5.36 -6.62
N ASP A 421 -4.52 -6.48 -6.96
CA ASP A 421 -3.52 -7.10 -6.10
C ASP A 421 -2.19 -6.34 -6.13
N HIS A 422 -1.41 -6.45 -5.06
CA HIS A 422 -0.17 -5.69 -4.88
C HIS A 422 1.01 -6.26 -5.65
N GLN A 423 0.94 -7.55 -6.02
CA GLN A 423 2.06 -8.26 -6.61
C GLN A 423 2.16 -7.98 -8.12
N TYR A 424 1.03 -8.03 -8.81
CA TYR A 424 0.95 -7.91 -10.26
C TYR A 424 0.03 -6.78 -10.72
N GLY A 425 -0.69 -6.11 -9.82
CA GLY A 425 -1.66 -5.08 -10.18
C GLY A 425 -2.90 -5.64 -10.87
N ARG A 426 -3.20 -6.93 -10.75
CA ARG A 426 -4.34 -7.56 -11.43
C ARG A 426 -5.61 -7.47 -10.60
N THR A 427 -6.72 -7.30 -11.30
CA THR A 427 -8.06 -7.40 -10.72
C THR A 427 -8.48 -8.87 -10.58
N PRO A 428 -9.50 -9.17 -9.74
CA PRO A 428 -10.11 -10.49 -9.69
C PRO A 428 -10.59 -11.01 -11.06
N LEU A 429 -11.09 -10.12 -11.93
CA LEU A 429 -11.47 -10.48 -13.29
C LEU A 429 -10.25 -10.94 -14.11
N SER A 430 -9.12 -10.24 -14.02
CA SER A 430 -7.88 -10.62 -14.71
C SER A 430 -7.33 -11.98 -14.24
N TRP A 431 -7.41 -12.27 -12.93
CA TRP A 431 -7.08 -13.59 -12.39
C TRP A 431 -8.01 -14.70 -12.89
N ALA A 432 -9.32 -14.51 -12.77
CA ALA A 432 -10.29 -15.48 -13.28
C ALA A 432 -10.14 -15.71 -14.79
N ALA A 433 -9.86 -14.65 -15.55
CA ALA A 433 -9.65 -14.71 -16.99
C ALA A 433 -8.37 -15.44 -17.38
N GLY A 434 -7.25 -15.20 -16.67
CA GLY A 434 -5.97 -15.84 -16.93
C GLY A 434 -5.90 -17.31 -16.50
N ASP A 435 -6.66 -17.69 -15.47
CA ASP A 435 -6.66 -19.05 -14.92
C ASP A 435 -7.81 -19.93 -15.45
N GLY A 436 -8.73 -19.37 -16.24
CA GLY A 436 -9.76 -20.16 -16.94
C GLY A 436 -11.06 -20.38 -16.16
N ASN A 437 -11.34 -19.57 -15.14
CA ASN A 437 -12.51 -19.74 -14.27
C ASN A 437 -13.77 -19.07 -14.85
N GLU A 438 -14.33 -19.69 -15.89
CA GLU A 438 -15.49 -19.18 -16.65
C GLU A 438 -16.68 -18.77 -15.76
N ALA A 439 -17.05 -19.59 -14.78
CA ALA A 439 -18.21 -19.33 -13.92
C ALA A 439 -18.02 -18.08 -13.06
N ILE A 440 -16.79 -17.80 -12.61
CA ILE A 440 -16.48 -16.59 -11.86
C ILE A 440 -16.39 -15.37 -12.77
N VAL A 441 -15.87 -15.52 -14.00
CA VAL A 441 -15.93 -14.44 -15.00
C VAL A 441 -17.38 -14.03 -15.23
N LYS A 442 -18.29 -14.97 -15.50
CA LYS A 442 -19.74 -14.69 -15.63
C LYS A 442 -20.28 -13.94 -14.42
N LEU A 443 -20.03 -14.46 -13.22
CA LEU A 443 -20.48 -13.86 -11.97
C LEU A 443 -19.98 -12.42 -11.79
N LEU A 444 -18.68 -12.17 -12.04
CA LEU A 444 -18.08 -10.84 -11.93
C LEU A 444 -18.67 -9.87 -12.95
N LEU A 445 -18.87 -10.30 -14.20
CA LEU A 445 -19.49 -9.48 -15.25
C LEU A 445 -20.96 -9.14 -14.92
N GLU A 446 -21.71 -10.08 -14.35
CA GLU A 446 -23.11 -9.88 -13.92
C GLU A 446 -23.27 -8.83 -12.81
N THR A 447 -22.22 -8.57 -12.00
CA THR A 447 -22.28 -7.52 -10.98
C THR A 447 -22.45 -6.11 -11.57
N GLY A 448 -22.07 -5.90 -12.83
CA GLY A 448 -22.14 -4.63 -13.54
C GLY A 448 -21.21 -3.53 -13.00
N LYS A 449 -20.33 -3.85 -12.04
CA LYS A 449 -19.44 -2.90 -11.36
C LYS A 449 -17.98 -2.99 -11.81
N VAL A 450 -17.63 -4.00 -12.60
CA VAL A 450 -16.25 -4.36 -12.95
C VAL A 450 -15.75 -3.58 -14.17
N GLU A 451 -14.52 -3.08 -14.10
CA GLU A 451 -13.78 -2.49 -15.22
C GLU A 451 -13.17 -3.60 -16.10
N PHE A 452 -13.73 -3.77 -17.30
CA PHE A 452 -13.35 -4.87 -18.21
C PHE A 452 -11.90 -4.76 -18.73
N ASP A 453 -11.40 -3.54 -18.88
CA ASP A 453 -10.11 -3.23 -19.51
C ASP A 453 -9.04 -2.81 -18.48
N SER A 454 -9.26 -3.11 -17.19
CA SER A 454 -8.28 -2.77 -16.16
C SER A 454 -6.93 -3.42 -16.45
N LYS A 455 -5.90 -2.57 -16.58
CA LYS A 455 -4.52 -2.96 -16.86
C LYS A 455 -3.75 -3.35 -15.60
N ASP A 456 -2.98 -4.43 -15.71
CA ASP A 456 -2.03 -4.87 -14.68
C ASP A 456 -0.67 -4.15 -14.80
N ASN A 457 0.30 -4.54 -13.97
CA ASN A 457 1.63 -3.91 -13.94
C ASN A 457 2.45 -4.12 -15.24
N TYR A 458 1.99 -5.00 -16.14
CA TYR A 458 2.56 -5.22 -17.47
C TYR A 458 1.71 -4.62 -18.59
N ASN A 459 0.73 -3.77 -18.23
CA ASN A 459 -0.30 -3.25 -19.11
C ASN A 459 -1.20 -4.32 -19.78
N GLN A 460 -1.27 -5.53 -19.22
CA GLN A 460 -2.15 -6.59 -19.74
C GLN A 460 -3.58 -6.45 -19.20
N THR A 461 -4.57 -6.62 -20.08
CA THR A 461 -6.00 -6.65 -19.71
C THR A 461 -6.46 -8.09 -19.46
N PRO A 462 -7.64 -8.30 -18.86
CA PRO A 462 -8.26 -9.64 -18.75
C PRO A 462 -8.37 -10.35 -20.10
N LEU A 463 -8.70 -9.62 -21.19
CA LEU A 463 -8.75 -10.18 -22.54
C LEU A 463 -7.36 -10.65 -23.00
N SER A 464 -6.30 -9.87 -22.77
CA SER A 464 -4.92 -10.28 -23.11
C SER A 464 -4.51 -11.55 -22.38
N TRP A 465 -4.86 -11.69 -21.08
CA TRP A 465 -4.57 -12.90 -20.31
C TRP A 465 -5.32 -14.12 -20.83
N ALA A 466 -6.64 -13.99 -21.08
CA ALA A 466 -7.44 -15.07 -21.64
C ALA A 466 -6.94 -15.50 -23.03
N ALA A 467 -6.62 -14.53 -23.89
CA ALA A 467 -6.08 -14.76 -25.23
C ALA A 467 -4.73 -15.47 -25.21
N LYS A 468 -3.80 -15.01 -24.36
CA LYS A 468 -2.47 -15.62 -24.18
C LYS A 468 -2.55 -17.06 -23.64
N LYS A 469 -3.51 -17.34 -22.77
CA LYS A 469 -3.64 -18.64 -22.08
C LYS A 469 -4.52 -19.65 -22.81
N GLY A 470 -5.27 -19.23 -23.83
CA GLY A 470 -6.09 -20.13 -24.64
C GLY A 470 -7.50 -20.35 -24.10
N HIS A 471 -8.02 -19.44 -23.27
CA HIS A 471 -9.32 -19.59 -22.63
C HIS A 471 -10.45 -19.06 -23.51
N GLU A 472 -10.80 -19.82 -24.56
CA GLU A 472 -11.79 -19.47 -25.59
C GLU A 472 -13.13 -19.01 -25.01
N ALA A 473 -13.73 -19.77 -24.09
CA ALA A 473 -15.02 -19.44 -23.50
C ALA A 473 -15.01 -18.08 -22.78
N ILE A 474 -13.90 -17.73 -22.14
CA ILE A 474 -13.73 -16.44 -21.46
C ILE A 474 -13.55 -15.31 -22.46
N VAL A 475 -12.75 -15.51 -23.52
CA VAL A 475 -12.63 -14.53 -24.61
C VAL A 475 -14.02 -14.23 -25.18
N LYS A 476 -14.81 -15.26 -25.48
CA LYS A 476 -16.17 -15.10 -25.97
C LYS A 476 -17.05 -14.27 -25.02
N LEU A 477 -17.05 -14.60 -23.72
CA LEU A 477 -17.82 -13.85 -22.71
C LEU A 477 -17.40 -12.38 -22.61
N LEU A 478 -16.10 -12.10 -22.64
CA LEU A 478 -15.58 -10.74 -22.59
C LEU A 478 -15.99 -9.95 -23.84
N LEU A 479 -15.90 -10.55 -25.03
CA LEU A 479 -16.30 -9.91 -26.29
C LEU A 479 -17.81 -9.67 -26.37
N GLU A 480 -18.64 -10.58 -25.84
CA GLU A 480 -20.10 -10.44 -25.80
C GLU A 480 -20.59 -9.23 -24.98
N THR A 481 -19.76 -8.68 -24.08
CA THR A 481 -20.08 -7.44 -23.36
C THR A 481 -20.16 -6.21 -24.28
N GLY A 482 -19.51 -6.27 -25.45
CA GLY A 482 -19.44 -5.19 -26.44
C GLY A 482 -18.63 -3.96 -26.04
N LYS A 483 -18.09 -3.92 -24.81
CA LYS A 483 -17.39 -2.77 -24.22
C LYS A 483 -15.87 -2.90 -24.19
N VAL A 484 -15.35 -4.11 -24.30
CA VAL A 484 -13.92 -4.43 -24.19
C VAL A 484 -13.11 -3.83 -25.34
N GLU A 485 -11.95 -3.26 -25.01
CA GLU A 485 -10.96 -2.78 -25.99
C GLU A 485 -10.12 -3.96 -26.52
N VAL A 486 -10.42 -4.39 -27.75
CA VAL A 486 -9.86 -5.60 -28.35
C VAL A 486 -8.38 -5.50 -28.75
N ASP A 487 -7.87 -4.27 -28.94
CA ASP A 487 -6.50 -3.98 -29.39
C ASP A 487 -5.63 -3.36 -28.28
N SER A 488 -6.01 -3.52 -27.01
CA SER A 488 -5.20 -2.99 -25.90
C SER A 488 -3.79 -3.57 -25.94
N LYS A 489 -2.81 -2.66 -25.94
CA LYS A 489 -1.39 -2.99 -25.95
C LYS A 489 -0.82 -3.11 -24.53
N ASP A 490 0.00 -4.13 -24.34
CA ASP A 490 0.82 -4.34 -23.15
C ASP A 490 2.18 -3.62 -23.24
N ASP A 491 3.06 -3.80 -22.26
CA ASP A 491 4.40 -3.17 -22.22
C ASP A 491 5.29 -3.54 -23.41
N TYR A 492 5.03 -4.67 -24.06
CA TYR A 492 5.73 -5.11 -25.27
C TYR A 492 5.05 -4.59 -26.55
N SER A 493 4.02 -3.75 -26.41
CA SER A 493 3.10 -3.34 -27.48
C SER A 493 2.37 -4.52 -28.13
N GLN A 494 2.28 -5.68 -27.46
CA GLN A 494 1.53 -6.82 -27.96
C GLN A 494 0.04 -6.66 -27.67
N THR A 495 -0.79 -7.05 -28.63
CA THR A 495 -2.26 -7.09 -28.53
C THR A 495 -2.74 -8.51 -28.15
N PRO A 496 -4.01 -8.69 -27.74
CA PRO A 496 -4.60 -10.02 -27.56
C PRO A 496 -4.46 -10.91 -28.81
N LEU A 497 -4.59 -10.34 -30.01
CA LEU A 497 -4.41 -11.06 -31.28
C LEU A 497 -2.98 -11.57 -31.43
N SER A 498 -1.96 -10.74 -31.14
CA SER A 498 -0.57 -11.17 -31.25
C SER A 498 -0.21 -12.24 -30.23
N TRP A 499 -0.73 -12.16 -29.00
CA TRP A 499 -0.54 -13.20 -27.98
C TRP A 499 -1.19 -14.53 -28.40
N ALA A 500 -2.42 -14.50 -28.91
CA ALA A 500 -3.10 -15.70 -29.43
C ALA A 500 -2.35 -16.29 -30.63
N ALA A 501 -1.81 -15.44 -31.51
CA ALA A 501 -1.03 -15.84 -32.67
C ALA A 501 0.31 -16.47 -32.29
N GLU A 502 1.02 -15.92 -31.30
CA GLU A 502 2.27 -16.49 -30.76
C GLU A 502 2.02 -17.87 -30.13
N LYS A 503 0.94 -18.00 -29.35
CA LYS A 503 0.65 -19.22 -28.57
C LYS A 503 -0.12 -20.30 -29.32
N GLY A 504 -0.61 -20.02 -30.53
CA GLY A 504 -1.24 -21.04 -31.37
C GLY A 504 -2.74 -21.24 -31.12
N HIS A 505 -3.43 -20.24 -30.58
CA HIS A 505 -4.85 -20.35 -30.20
C HIS A 505 -5.79 -19.97 -31.35
N GLU A 506 -6.01 -20.92 -32.27
CA GLU A 506 -6.79 -20.72 -33.50
C GLU A 506 -8.20 -20.16 -33.27
N ASP A 507 -8.97 -20.74 -32.33
CA ASP A 507 -10.36 -20.34 -32.12
C ASP A 507 -10.49 -18.94 -31.51
N ILE A 508 -9.50 -18.52 -30.72
CA ILE A 508 -9.41 -17.15 -30.21
C ILE A 508 -9.12 -16.16 -31.34
N ILE A 509 -8.28 -16.52 -32.31
CA ILE A 509 -8.05 -15.69 -33.50
C ILE A 509 -9.35 -15.49 -34.27
N LYS A 510 -10.15 -16.54 -34.48
CA LYS A 510 -11.46 -16.43 -35.15
C LYS A 510 -12.39 -15.48 -34.39
N LEU A 511 -12.55 -15.69 -33.08
CA LEU A 511 -13.40 -14.85 -32.23
C LEU A 511 -12.98 -13.36 -32.26
N LEU A 512 -11.68 -13.08 -32.19
CA LEU A 512 -11.16 -11.71 -32.26
C LEU A 512 -11.42 -11.08 -33.63
N LEU A 513 -11.15 -11.81 -34.73
CA LEU A 513 -11.37 -11.31 -36.09
C LEU A 513 -12.85 -11.09 -36.42
N GLU A 514 -13.76 -11.92 -35.89
CA GLU A 514 -15.21 -11.80 -36.05
C GLU A 514 -15.77 -10.49 -35.49
N THR A 515 -15.08 -9.84 -34.53
CA THR A 515 -15.50 -8.54 -34.01
C THR A 515 -15.46 -7.42 -35.06
N GLY A 516 -14.65 -7.59 -36.12
CA GLY A 516 -14.43 -6.58 -37.17
C GLY A 516 -13.70 -5.32 -36.73
N LYS A 517 -13.32 -5.19 -35.45
CA LYS A 517 -12.67 -4.01 -34.86
C LYS A 517 -11.14 -4.12 -34.80
N VAL A 518 -10.61 -5.34 -34.89
CA VAL A 518 -9.20 -5.66 -34.67
C VAL A 518 -8.27 -5.07 -35.75
N GLU A 519 -7.22 -4.38 -35.31
CA GLU A 519 -6.09 -3.98 -36.14
C GLU A 519 -5.11 -5.16 -36.33
N VAL A 520 -5.30 -5.93 -37.42
CA VAL A 520 -4.57 -7.19 -37.67
C VAL A 520 -3.04 -6.99 -37.80
N ASP A 521 -2.61 -5.82 -38.29
CA ASP A 521 -1.21 -5.46 -38.50
C ASP A 521 -0.61 -4.61 -37.37
N SER A 522 -1.24 -4.56 -36.18
CA SER A 522 -0.62 -3.93 -35.02
C SER A 522 0.77 -4.51 -34.78
N LYS A 523 1.74 -3.62 -34.59
CA LYS A 523 3.13 -3.96 -34.34
C LYS A 523 3.47 -3.88 -32.86
N ASP A 524 4.26 -4.85 -32.41
CA ASP A 524 4.90 -4.87 -31.10
C ASP A 524 6.19 -4.00 -31.07
N ASN A 525 6.88 -3.92 -29.93
CA ASN A 525 8.11 -3.11 -29.79
C ASN A 525 9.26 -3.56 -30.72
N GLY A 526 9.19 -4.79 -31.23
CA GLY A 526 10.10 -5.35 -32.23
C GLY A 526 9.66 -5.10 -33.66
N SER A 527 8.64 -4.26 -33.90
CA SER A 527 7.95 -4.09 -35.18
C SER A 527 7.27 -5.36 -35.71
N ARG A 528 7.03 -6.38 -34.86
CA ARG A 528 6.47 -7.67 -35.27
C ARG A 528 4.95 -7.64 -35.24
N THR A 529 4.32 -8.19 -36.27
CA THR A 529 2.85 -8.34 -36.38
C THR A 529 2.39 -9.71 -35.87
N SER A 530 1.08 -9.89 -35.73
CA SER A 530 0.49 -11.21 -35.40
C SER A 530 0.86 -12.29 -36.43
N LEU A 531 0.94 -11.92 -37.73
CA LEU A 531 1.41 -12.84 -38.79
C LEU A 531 2.85 -13.26 -38.56
N TRP A 532 3.72 -12.33 -38.17
CA TRP A 532 5.12 -12.63 -37.87
C TRP A 532 5.23 -13.64 -36.72
N TRP A 533 4.48 -13.45 -35.63
CA TRP A 533 4.49 -14.37 -34.48
C TRP A 533 3.94 -15.76 -34.79
N ALA A 534 2.83 -15.84 -35.53
CA ALA A 534 2.28 -17.10 -36.02
C ALA A 534 3.28 -17.83 -36.92
N THR A 535 4.02 -17.07 -37.72
CA THR A 535 5.02 -17.60 -38.64
C THR A 535 6.27 -18.10 -37.92
N GLU A 536 6.79 -17.36 -36.92
CA GLU A 536 7.94 -17.81 -36.13
C GLU A 536 7.67 -19.16 -35.46
N ASN A 537 6.46 -19.34 -34.93
CA ASN A 537 6.07 -20.55 -34.20
C ASN A 537 5.49 -21.66 -35.10
N GLY A 538 5.38 -21.43 -36.41
CA GLY A 538 4.92 -22.46 -37.36
C GLY A 538 3.42 -22.74 -37.31
N HIS A 539 2.61 -21.82 -36.78
CA HIS A 539 1.16 -21.98 -36.61
C HIS A 539 0.42 -21.81 -37.94
N LYS A 540 0.53 -22.81 -38.81
CA LYS A 540 -0.01 -22.82 -40.18
C LYS A 540 -1.48 -22.40 -40.28
N ALA A 541 -2.34 -22.90 -39.39
CA ALA A 541 -3.76 -22.59 -39.41
C ALA A 541 -4.03 -21.11 -39.12
N ILE A 542 -3.30 -20.52 -38.17
CA ILE A 542 -3.39 -19.09 -37.84
C ILE A 542 -2.87 -18.23 -38.98
N VAL A 543 -1.74 -18.61 -39.59
CA VAL A 543 -1.23 -17.94 -40.78
C VAL A 543 -2.32 -17.91 -41.86
N LYS A 544 -2.95 -19.06 -42.14
CA LYS A 544 -4.05 -19.13 -43.11
C LYS A 544 -5.20 -18.18 -42.77
N LEU A 545 -5.69 -18.19 -41.52
CA LEU A 545 -6.79 -17.32 -41.08
C LEU A 545 -6.44 -15.84 -41.21
N LEU A 546 -5.24 -15.43 -40.81
CA LEU A 546 -4.79 -14.05 -40.91
C LEU A 546 -4.72 -13.60 -42.38
N LEU A 547 -4.20 -14.46 -43.27
CA LEU A 547 -4.11 -14.18 -44.71
C LEU A 547 -5.49 -14.10 -45.39
N GLU A 548 -6.46 -14.92 -44.95
CA GLU A 548 -7.85 -14.90 -45.45
C GLU A 548 -8.57 -13.58 -45.17
N THR A 549 -8.11 -12.76 -44.20
CA THR A 549 -8.67 -11.42 -43.96
C THR A 549 -8.46 -10.43 -45.12
N GLY A 550 -7.46 -10.68 -45.98
CA GLY A 550 -7.09 -9.83 -47.11
C GLY A 550 -6.52 -8.46 -46.76
N LYS A 551 -6.41 -8.11 -45.47
CA LYS A 551 -5.92 -6.80 -44.99
C LYS A 551 -4.45 -6.83 -44.56
N VAL A 552 -3.90 -8.02 -44.32
CA VAL A 552 -2.57 -8.22 -43.74
C VAL A 552 -1.43 -7.79 -44.67
N GLU A 553 -0.52 -6.96 -44.17
CA GLU A 553 0.76 -6.66 -44.82
C GLU A 553 1.75 -7.81 -44.63
N VAL A 554 1.73 -8.73 -45.58
CA VAL A 554 2.51 -9.98 -45.59
C VAL A 554 4.03 -9.80 -45.59
N ASN A 555 4.52 -8.61 -45.98
CA ASN A 555 5.94 -8.30 -46.00
C ASN A 555 6.36 -7.36 -44.86
N SER A 556 5.57 -7.24 -43.79
CA SER A 556 5.95 -6.41 -42.63
C SER A 556 7.26 -6.91 -42.01
N GLU A 557 8.25 -6.04 -41.98
CA GLU A 557 9.57 -6.31 -41.42
C GLU A 557 9.59 -6.03 -39.90
N ASP A 558 10.30 -6.88 -39.16
CA ASP A 558 10.70 -6.61 -37.77
C ASP A 558 11.85 -5.57 -37.70
N ASN A 559 12.28 -5.22 -36.49
CA ASN A 559 13.37 -4.25 -36.30
C ASN A 559 14.72 -4.69 -36.87
N GLY A 560 14.88 -5.96 -37.25
CA GLY A 560 16.08 -6.47 -37.93
C GLY A 560 15.90 -6.63 -39.43
N GLY A 561 14.82 -6.10 -40.01
CA GLY A 561 14.49 -6.23 -41.43
C GLY A 561 13.93 -7.60 -41.83
N GLN A 562 13.60 -8.49 -40.88
CA GLN A 562 13.11 -9.82 -41.22
C GLN A 562 11.61 -9.83 -41.51
N THR A 563 11.25 -10.31 -42.69
CA THR A 563 9.86 -10.59 -43.09
C THR A 563 9.36 -11.90 -42.49
N PRO A 564 8.03 -12.14 -42.44
CA PRO A 564 7.48 -13.43 -42.04
C PRO A 564 8.04 -14.58 -42.87
N LEU A 565 8.23 -14.41 -44.19
CA LEU A 565 8.83 -15.44 -45.04
C LEU A 565 10.27 -15.76 -44.62
N SER A 566 11.09 -14.74 -44.34
CA SER A 566 12.47 -14.92 -43.86
C SER A 566 12.50 -15.68 -42.53
N ARG A 567 11.63 -15.30 -41.58
CA ARG A 567 11.53 -15.97 -40.28
C ARG A 567 11.03 -17.41 -40.40
N ALA A 568 10.03 -17.68 -41.26
CA ALA A 568 9.57 -19.04 -41.57
C ALA A 568 10.70 -19.91 -42.13
N ALA A 569 11.50 -19.32 -43.02
CA ALA A 569 12.58 -20.01 -43.71
C ALA A 569 13.73 -20.34 -42.74
N GLN A 570 14.07 -19.41 -41.86
CA GLN A 570 15.04 -19.60 -40.78
C GLN A 570 14.62 -20.70 -39.79
N LYS A 571 13.31 -20.88 -39.54
CA LYS A 571 12.79 -21.89 -38.60
C LYS A 571 12.42 -23.23 -39.25
N GLY A 572 12.41 -23.29 -40.58
CA GLY A 572 12.12 -24.52 -41.32
C GLY A 572 10.63 -24.85 -41.50
N HIS A 573 9.74 -23.86 -41.40
CA HIS A 573 8.29 -24.09 -41.41
C HIS A 573 7.71 -24.23 -42.83
N GLU A 574 7.96 -25.37 -43.48
CA GLU A 574 7.53 -25.65 -44.87
C GLU A 574 6.05 -25.39 -45.13
N GLY A 575 5.17 -25.76 -44.19
CA GLY A 575 3.73 -25.57 -44.33
C GLY A 575 3.31 -24.09 -44.35
N VAL A 576 4.04 -23.23 -43.65
CA VAL A 576 3.86 -21.78 -43.65
C VAL A 576 4.45 -21.16 -44.92
N ILE A 577 5.63 -21.61 -45.33
CA ILE A 577 6.27 -21.19 -46.59
C ILE A 577 5.33 -21.41 -47.79
N LYS A 578 4.72 -22.60 -47.90
CA LYS A 578 3.75 -22.89 -48.97
C LYS A 578 2.60 -21.86 -49.01
N LEU A 579 2.00 -21.56 -47.86
CA LEU A 579 0.91 -20.58 -47.77
C LEU A 579 1.35 -19.17 -48.16
N LEU A 580 2.54 -18.74 -47.71
CA LEU A 580 3.06 -17.42 -48.05
C LEU A 580 3.41 -17.31 -49.54
N LEU A 581 4.00 -18.34 -50.14
CA LEU A 581 4.35 -18.36 -51.57
C LEU A 581 3.12 -18.38 -52.51
N GLU A 582 1.96 -18.86 -52.04
CA GLU A 582 0.70 -18.76 -52.78
C GLU A 582 0.23 -17.30 -52.96
N ILE A 583 0.73 -16.37 -52.14
CA ILE A 583 0.36 -14.95 -52.20
C ILE A 583 1.24 -14.18 -53.18
N SER A 584 0.62 -13.64 -54.22
CA SER A 584 1.32 -12.95 -55.32
C SER A 584 2.15 -11.73 -54.90
N LYS A 585 1.83 -11.10 -53.76
CA LYS A 585 2.49 -9.89 -53.23
C LYS A 585 3.72 -10.17 -52.37
N VAL A 586 4.02 -11.44 -52.06
CA VAL A 586 5.16 -11.78 -51.20
C VAL A 586 6.49 -11.50 -51.88
N LYS A 587 7.37 -10.80 -51.17
CA LYS A 587 8.75 -10.50 -51.59
C LYS A 587 9.67 -11.64 -51.17
N VAL A 588 9.93 -12.55 -52.10
CA VAL A 588 10.70 -13.78 -51.82
C VAL A 588 12.18 -13.55 -51.52
N ASP A 589 12.76 -12.45 -52.01
CA ASP A 589 14.17 -12.09 -51.83
C ASP A 589 14.34 -10.84 -50.94
N SER A 590 13.38 -10.57 -50.04
CA SER A 590 13.55 -9.49 -49.05
C SER A 590 14.81 -9.73 -48.22
N LYS A 591 15.64 -8.69 -48.13
CA LYS A 591 16.90 -8.71 -47.38
C LYS A 591 16.67 -8.11 -46.00
N ASP A 592 17.19 -8.80 -44.99
CA ASP A 592 17.25 -8.27 -43.63
C ASP A 592 18.46 -7.34 -43.43
N ASP A 593 18.68 -6.86 -42.20
CA ASP A 593 19.79 -5.94 -41.89
C ASP A 593 21.18 -6.57 -42.13
N TYR A 594 21.26 -7.90 -42.18
CA TYR A 594 22.48 -8.64 -42.55
C TYR A 594 22.62 -8.83 -44.07
N ASN A 595 21.71 -8.27 -44.86
CA ASN A 595 21.51 -8.55 -46.28
C ASN A 595 21.22 -10.03 -46.58
N GLN A 596 20.78 -10.81 -45.58
CA GLN A 596 20.40 -12.20 -45.77
C GLN A 596 18.96 -12.31 -46.32
N THR A 597 18.76 -13.23 -47.25
CA THR A 597 17.46 -13.56 -47.85
C THR A 597 16.83 -14.78 -47.15
N PRO A 598 15.54 -15.06 -47.35
CA PRO A 598 14.92 -16.29 -46.85
C PRO A 598 15.65 -17.55 -47.30
N LEU A 599 16.17 -17.57 -48.54
CA LEU A 599 16.96 -18.69 -49.06
C LEU A 599 18.28 -18.86 -48.30
N SER A 600 19.01 -17.77 -48.02
CA SER A 600 20.27 -17.87 -47.28
C SER A 600 20.04 -18.34 -45.85
N TRP A 601 18.96 -17.90 -45.20
CA TRP A 601 18.59 -18.39 -43.87
C TRP A 601 18.24 -19.89 -43.86
N ALA A 602 17.43 -20.35 -44.82
CA ALA A 602 17.10 -21.78 -44.94
C ALA A 602 18.34 -22.64 -45.22
N ALA A 603 19.26 -22.13 -46.05
CA ALA A 603 20.52 -22.78 -46.38
C ALA A 603 21.48 -22.84 -45.18
N GLU A 604 21.62 -21.75 -44.42
CA GLU A 604 22.43 -21.70 -43.20
C GLU A 604 21.91 -22.68 -42.14
N LYS A 605 20.59 -22.76 -41.95
CA LYS A 605 19.95 -23.59 -40.93
C LYS A 605 19.70 -25.04 -41.33
N GLY A 606 19.99 -25.43 -42.57
CA GLY A 606 19.87 -26.82 -43.01
C GLY A 606 18.45 -27.25 -43.36
N HIS A 607 17.56 -26.32 -43.70
CA HIS A 607 16.15 -26.62 -44.00
C HIS A 607 15.94 -26.98 -45.48
N GLU A 608 16.32 -28.21 -45.84
CA GLU A 608 16.27 -28.74 -47.21
C GLU A 608 14.90 -28.55 -47.89
N GLY A 609 13.81 -28.92 -47.22
CA GLY A 609 12.47 -28.80 -47.79
C GLY A 609 12.05 -27.35 -48.07
N VAL A 610 12.47 -26.40 -47.22
CA VAL A 610 12.25 -24.98 -47.46
C VAL A 610 13.08 -24.49 -48.64
N VAL A 611 14.36 -24.86 -48.72
CA VAL A 611 15.22 -24.51 -49.86
C VAL A 611 14.59 -24.99 -51.16
N LYS A 612 14.11 -26.23 -51.21
CA LYS A 612 13.43 -26.78 -52.38
C LYS A 612 12.21 -25.98 -52.78
N LEU A 613 11.34 -25.62 -51.82
CA LEU A 613 10.14 -24.81 -52.08
C LEU A 613 10.46 -23.41 -52.59
N LEU A 614 11.51 -22.77 -52.06
CA LEU A 614 11.97 -21.47 -52.54
C LEU A 614 12.53 -21.57 -53.96
N LEU A 615 13.36 -22.57 -54.26
CA LEU A 615 13.94 -22.78 -55.59
C LEU A 615 12.91 -23.14 -56.67
N GLU A 616 11.80 -23.81 -56.30
CA GLU A 616 10.67 -24.05 -57.20
C GLU A 616 9.97 -22.74 -57.64
N THR A 617 10.17 -21.64 -56.92
CA THR A 617 9.63 -20.33 -57.26
C THR A 617 10.52 -19.61 -58.26
N SER A 618 10.01 -19.33 -59.47
CA SER A 618 10.78 -18.76 -60.59
C SER A 618 11.36 -17.35 -60.39
N LYS A 619 11.17 -16.75 -59.21
CA LYS A 619 11.55 -15.36 -58.88
C LYS A 619 12.79 -15.27 -57.97
N VAL A 620 13.23 -16.37 -57.37
CA VAL A 620 14.29 -16.35 -56.34
C VAL A 620 15.66 -16.06 -56.94
N GLU A 621 16.37 -15.11 -56.33
CA GLU A 621 17.78 -14.81 -56.61
C GLU A 621 18.68 -15.73 -55.78
N VAL A 622 19.26 -16.75 -56.41
CA VAL A 622 20.00 -17.81 -55.70
C VAL A 622 21.36 -17.33 -55.17
N ASP A 623 21.99 -16.39 -55.88
CA ASP A 623 23.33 -15.86 -55.57
C ASP A 623 23.30 -14.51 -54.83
N SER A 624 22.18 -14.17 -54.18
CA SER A 624 22.14 -12.98 -53.33
C SER A 624 23.23 -13.06 -52.25
N LYS A 625 23.98 -11.96 -52.13
CA LYS A 625 25.08 -11.83 -51.18
C LYS A 625 24.63 -11.08 -49.91
N ASP A 626 25.05 -11.60 -48.76
CA ASP A 626 24.90 -10.97 -47.45
C ASP A 626 25.99 -9.89 -47.20
N ASN A 627 26.01 -9.28 -46.01
CA ASN A 627 27.01 -8.27 -45.63
C ASN A 627 28.46 -8.78 -45.59
N ARG A 628 28.66 -10.10 -45.55
CA ARG A 628 29.99 -10.73 -45.65
C ARG A 628 30.31 -11.17 -47.08
N SER A 629 29.47 -10.80 -48.05
CA SER A 629 29.54 -11.27 -49.43
C SER A 629 29.34 -12.80 -49.58
N ARG A 630 28.71 -13.46 -48.59
CA ARG A 630 28.41 -14.89 -48.65
C ARG A 630 27.08 -15.13 -49.34
N THR A 631 27.02 -16.20 -50.15
CA THR A 631 25.78 -16.67 -50.79
C THR A 631 25.14 -17.79 -49.97
N SER A 632 23.92 -18.19 -50.33
CA SER A 632 23.26 -19.36 -49.76
C SER A 632 24.12 -20.63 -49.87
N LEU A 633 24.89 -20.77 -50.97
CA LEU A 633 25.82 -21.88 -51.17
C LEU A 633 27.00 -21.82 -50.18
N SER A 634 27.58 -20.63 -49.95
CA SER A 634 28.64 -20.46 -48.95
C SER A 634 28.18 -20.92 -47.56
N TRP A 635 26.96 -20.52 -47.17
CA TRP A 635 26.38 -20.89 -45.88
C TRP A 635 26.04 -22.38 -45.75
N ALA A 636 25.50 -22.99 -46.80
CA ALA A 636 25.24 -24.44 -46.82
C ALA A 636 26.54 -25.25 -46.74
N ALA A 637 27.60 -24.81 -47.43
CA ALA A 637 28.91 -25.45 -47.41
C ALA A 637 29.58 -25.35 -46.03
N GLU A 638 29.65 -24.15 -45.45
CA GLU A 638 30.26 -23.88 -44.14
C GLU A 638 29.61 -24.69 -43.00
N ASN A 639 28.29 -24.92 -43.09
CA ASN A 639 27.55 -25.67 -42.07
C ASN A 639 27.40 -27.18 -42.41
N GLY A 640 28.00 -27.66 -43.51
CA GLY A 640 28.00 -29.08 -43.87
C GLY A 640 26.67 -29.63 -44.40
N HIS A 641 25.78 -28.77 -44.92
CA HIS A 641 24.45 -29.16 -45.41
C HIS A 641 24.51 -29.72 -46.84
N GLU A 642 25.08 -30.92 -47.00
CA GLU A 642 25.38 -31.55 -48.29
C GLU A 642 24.16 -31.64 -49.23
N ALA A 643 22.98 -31.97 -48.71
CA ALA A 643 21.76 -32.05 -49.52
C ALA A 643 21.36 -30.69 -50.12
N ILE A 644 21.52 -29.61 -49.35
CA ILE A 644 21.26 -28.24 -49.81
C ILE A 644 22.30 -27.79 -50.83
N VAL A 645 23.58 -28.13 -50.61
CA VAL A 645 24.65 -27.89 -51.59
C VAL A 645 24.30 -28.55 -52.92
N LYS A 646 23.86 -29.83 -52.91
CA LYS A 646 23.41 -30.53 -54.12
C LYS A 646 22.23 -29.83 -54.80
N LEU A 647 21.18 -29.47 -54.05
CA LEU A 647 20.01 -28.76 -54.59
C LEU A 647 20.37 -27.41 -55.23
N LEU A 648 21.26 -26.64 -54.59
CA LEU A 648 21.73 -25.37 -55.14
C LEU A 648 22.55 -25.58 -56.41
N LEU A 649 23.46 -26.55 -56.45
CA LEU A 649 24.29 -26.87 -57.63
C LEU A 649 23.48 -27.41 -58.81
N GLU A 650 22.37 -28.11 -58.57
CA GLU A 650 21.44 -28.56 -59.62
C GLU A 650 20.73 -27.37 -60.29
N THR A 651 20.70 -26.21 -59.64
CA THR A 651 20.12 -24.99 -60.20
C THR A 651 21.14 -24.33 -61.14
N SER A 652 20.89 -24.39 -62.45
CA SER A 652 21.77 -23.92 -63.55
C SER A 652 22.28 -22.47 -63.52
N LYS A 653 21.96 -21.70 -62.47
CA LYS A 653 22.29 -20.27 -62.31
C LYS A 653 23.30 -19.95 -61.21
N VAL A 654 23.75 -20.92 -60.42
CA VAL A 654 24.55 -20.66 -59.20
C VAL A 654 26.03 -20.36 -59.48
N GLU A 655 26.54 -19.28 -58.89
CA GLU A 655 27.95 -18.91 -58.90
C GLU A 655 28.74 -19.70 -57.83
N VAL A 656 29.37 -20.82 -58.25
CA VAL A 656 30.08 -21.74 -57.34
C VAL A 656 31.38 -21.20 -56.74
N ASP A 657 32.01 -20.24 -57.41
CA ASP A 657 33.30 -19.66 -57.04
C ASP A 657 33.17 -18.23 -56.45
N SER A 658 31.97 -17.83 -56.04
CA SER A 658 31.75 -16.52 -55.40
C SER A 658 32.61 -16.40 -54.15
N LYS A 659 33.43 -15.36 -54.09
CA LYS A 659 34.29 -15.05 -52.94
C LYS A 659 33.58 -14.14 -51.95
N ASP A 660 33.73 -14.47 -50.68
CA ASP A 660 33.31 -13.62 -49.57
C ASP A 660 34.33 -12.50 -49.28
N ASN A 661 34.07 -11.67 -48.26
CA ASN A 661 34.97 -10.58 -47.86
C ASN A 661 36.35 -11.06 -47.34
N TYR A 662 36.52 -12.36 -47.09
CA TYR A 662 37.76 -13.01 -46.66
C TYR A 662 38.46 -13.76 -47.81
N ASN A 663 37.99 -13.59 -49.05
CA ASN A 663 38.43 -14.32 -50.24
C ASN A 663 38.19 -15.85 -50.16
N GLN A 664 37.26 -16.29 -49.33
CA GLN A 664 36.85 -17.69 -49.21
C GLN A 664 35.74 -18.00 -50.22
N THR A 665 35.89 -19.10 -50.96
CA THR A 665 34.83 -19.69 -51.79
C THR A 665 34.03 -20.72 -50.97
N PRO A 666 32.82 -21.10 -51.39
CA PRO A 666 32.08 -22.20 -50.75
C PRO A 666 32.93 -23.48 -50.56
N LEU A 667 33.77 -23.84 -51.54
CA LEU A 667 34.67 -24.98 -51.44
C LEU A 667 35.77 -24.81 -50.38
N SER A 668 36.21 -23.59 -50.10
CA SER A 668 37.18 -23.34 -49.04
C SER A 668 36.58 -23.36 -47.63
N LEU A 669 35.24 -23.36 -47.53
CA LEU A 669 34.47 -23.37 -46.29
C LEU A 669 34.01 -24.79 -45.89
N THR A 670 34.05 -25.76 -46.82
CA THR A 670 33.81 -27.20 -46.53
C THR A 670 35.01 -27.83 -45.84
#